data_AF-A0A1X2BC03-F1
#
_entry.id   AF-A0A1X2BC03-F1
#
_cell.length_a   1.000
_cell.length_b   1.000
_cell.length_c   1.000
_cell.angle_alpha   90.00
_cell.angle_beta   90.00
_cell.angle_gamma   90.00
#
_symmetry.space_group_name_H-M   'P 1'
#
loop_
_entity.id
_entity.type
_entity.pdbx_description
1 polymer ?
#
loop_
_entity_poly.entity_id
_entity_poly.type
_entity_poly.pdbx_seq_one_letter_code
_entity_poly.pdbx_strand_id
1 'polypeptide(L)'
;MNFSTLPPEINSLLMFSGAGSAPMLDAAVAWEGLASELGAAADSFGSVTSELVSQAWQGPASAAMAAAAAPYAGWLGAAATQAAGAAGQARTLVSVFEAARAATVVPAAIQANRSTLVQLVLANLFGQNAPAIAAAEALYEEMWAQDVAAMFGYYTGASAVAEALTPWEQALAGLSALSPVSNVGLANLGLGNIGSLNQGNGNTGNFNFGSGNRGNFNFGDGNLNGILNFGSGNTGSFNMGSGNTGSRNFGAGNRGNGNFGFGNSQATGGGNIGSGNSGSANFGNGNTGNLNIGSGNFGHSNIGFGNSGPGAMPTVGNSNVGFGNTGNSNIGIGNFGNFNIGLGNTGEFNIGFGNSGNNNFGIGLTGNNEFGINLNGLNSGSGNIGLFNSGDNNVGFFNSGHGNWGIGNSGDTNTGIGNSGNTNTGFLNSGNINTGWVNTTNTNVGFGNSGHGNVGFWNAGADNVGVGNGGGFAVGAFNSGTSGSVGLFNSGSSSVGFFNSGVGNTGFGNSGNTNTGFWNSGHVNTGAGNAGDVNTGYGSATDTGATNSGFGNTGTGTSGFNNHGNSTSGWENTGNSSEGYGNVGNFQTGFQNTNGRNTGFFNSGINGVGFSNTGNLNIGFSNGGTVGNVGFMNMGADNSGYGNTGTLNSGWNNSGTNSSGNNHAGAHQSGFQP
;
A
#
# COMPACT_ATOMS: atom_id res chain seq x y z
N MET A 1 14.68 21.22 -106.19
CA MET A 1 15.90 21.81 -106.80
C MET A 1 16.33 20.93 -107.96
N ASN A 2 16.98 21.47 -109.00
CA ASN A 2 17.47 20.66 -110.12
C ASN A 2 19.00 20.58 -110.11
N PHE A 3 19.55 19.44 -109.66
CA PHE A 3 21.00 19.24 -109.54
C PHE A 3 21.68 18.92 -110.87
N SER A 4 20.91 18.58 -111.93
CA SER A 4 21.45 18.28 -113.25
C SER A 4 21.95 19.50 -114.02
N THR A 5 21.64 20.71 -113.55
CA THR A 5 22.15 21.95 -114.14
C THR A 5 23.46 22.43 -113.50
N LEU A 6 23.96 21.75 -112.47
CA LEU A 6 25.19 22.09 -111.75
C LEU A 6 26.30 21.11 -112.17
N PRO A 7 27.51 21.58 -112.50
CA PRO A 7 28.62 20.71 -112.86
C PRO A 7 29.10 19.89 -111.64
N PRO A 8 29.83 18.77 -111.85
CA PRO A 8 30.28 17.88 -110.78
C PRO A 8 31.12 18.60 -109.71
N GLU A 9 31.92 19.61 -110.05
CA GLU A 9 32.69 20.37 -109.05
C GLU A 9 31.79 21.04 -108.01
N ILE A 10 30.61 21.51 -108.42
CA ILE A 10 29.67 22.21 -107.53
C ILE A 10 28.85 21.21 -106.72
N ASN A 11 28.30 20.16 -107.35
CA ASN A 11 27.55 19.12 -106.62
C ASN A 11 28.44 18.42 -105.58
N SER A 12 29.65 18.02 -105.97
CA SER A 12 30.65 17.46 -105.06
C SER A 12 31.03 18.43 -103.94
N LEU A 13 31.36 19.69 -104.27
CA LEU A 13 31.74 20.66 -103.24
C LEU A 13 30.62 20.88 -102.22
N LEU A 14 29.37 21.01 -102.66
CA LEU A 14 28.23 21.21 -101.78
C LEU A 14 28.04 20.03 -100.81
N MET A 15 28.19 18.79 -101.27
CA MET A 15 28.04 17.59 -100.45
C MET A 15 29.20 17.38 -99.46
N PHE A 16 30.43 17.72 -99.85
CA PHE A 16 31.62 17.55 -98.99
C PHE A 16 31.94 18.76 -98.10
N SER A 17 31.30 19.90 -98.33
CA SER A 17 31.39 21.08 -97.47
C SER A 17 30.40 21.03 -96.29
N GLY A 18 30.69 21.77 -95.22
CA GLY A 18 29.79 21.89 -94.06
C GLY A 18 30.18 21.03 -92.85
N ALA A 19 29.34 21.06 -91.81
CA ALA A 19 29.63 20.47 -90.50
C ALA A 19 29.39 18.94 -90.41
N GLY A 20 28.89 18.31 -91.47
CA GLY A 20 28.56 16.88 -91.50
C GLY A 20 27.31 16.53 -90.68
N SER A 21 27.18 15.25 -90.32
CA SER A 21 25.99 14.67 -89.68
C SER A 21 25.88 14.91 -88.17
N ALA A 22 26.96 15.31 -87.50
CA ALA A 22 27.01 15.43 -86.03
C ALA A 22 25.91 16.34 -85.43
N PRO A 23 25.66 17.56 -85.94
CA PRO A 23 24.60 18.41 -85.39
C PRO A 23 23.19 17.80 -85.45
N MET A 24 22.92 16.96 -86.47
CA MET A 24 21.63 16.28 -86.61
C MET A 24 21.51 15.07 -85.68
N LEU A 25 22.62 14.38 -85.39
CA LEU A 25 22.67 13.34 -84.36
C LEU A 25 22.45 13.92 -82.96
N ASP A 26 23.05 15.07 -82.65
CA ASP A 26 22.82 15.78 -81.38
C ASP A 26 21.34 16.19 -81.23
N ALA A 27 20.73 16.68 -82.31
CA ALA A 27 19.30 16.99 -82.34
C ALA A 27 18.44 15.73 -82.11
N ALA A 28 18.81 14.59 -82.68
CA ALA A 28 18.10 13.32 -82.44
C ALA A 28 18.16 12.90 -80.96
N VAL A 29 19.32 13.04 -80.32
CA VAL A 29 19.48 12.77 -78.87
C VAL A 29 18.63 13.73 -78.04
N ALA A 30 18.59 15.02 -78.38
CA ALA A 30 17.76 16.00 -77.67
C ALA A 30 16.27 15.69 -77.77
N TRP A 31 15.78 15.30 -78.96
CA TRP A 31 14.38 14.89 -79.15
C TRP A 31 14.03 13.62 -78.38
N GLU A 32 14.96 12.66 -78.27
CA GLU A 32 14.75 11.45 -77.48
C GLU A 32 14.76 11.72 -75.97
N GLY A 33 15.61 12.64 -75.51
CA GLY A 33 15.58 13.14 -74.13
C GLY A 33 14.24 13.79 -73.80
N LEU A 34 13.73 14.65 -74.69
CA LEU A 34 12.41 15.27 -74.53
C LEU A 34 11.29 14.22 -74.48
N ALA A 35 11.35 13.19 -75.33
CA ALA A 35 10.37 12.11 -75.32
C ALA A 35 10.33 11.37 -73.97
N SER A 36 11.51 11.10 -73.39
CA SER A 36 11.62 10.45 -72.08
C SER A 36 11.02 11.31 -70.97
N GLU A 37 11.34 12.61 -70.93
CA GLU A 37 10.82 13.54 -69.93
C GLU A 37 9.29 13.69 -70.01
N LEU A 38 8.75 13.80 -71.22
CA LEU A 38 7.30 13.90 -71.44
C LEU A 38 6.57 12.60 -71.05
N GLY A 39 7.16 11.43 -71.34
CA GLY A 39 6.60 10.14 -70.94
C GLY A 39 6.57 9.98 -69.42
N ALA A 40 7.67 10.30 -68.74
CA ALA A 40 7.74 10.25 -67.28
C ALA A 40 6.74 11.22 -66.62
N ALA A 41 6.55 12.40 -67.20
CA ALA A 41 5.54 13.36 -66.74
C ALA A 41 4.11 12.81 -66.87
N ALA A 42 3.79 12.12 -67.98
CA ALA A 42 2.49 11.48 -68.18
C ALA A 42 2.20 10.41 -67.12
N ASP A 43 3.17 9.52 -66.86
CA ASP A 43 3.05 8.44 -65.88
C ASP A 43 2.89 8.99 -64.45
N SER A 44 3.71 9.98 -64.08
CA SER A 44 3.63 10.64 -62.77
C SER A 44 2.27 11.29 -62.54
N PHE A 45 1.75 12.03 -63.52
CA PHE A 45 0.45 12.68 -63.43
C PHE A 45 -0.70 11.68 -63.36
N GLY A 46 -0.63 10.59 -64.13
CA GLY A 46 -1.59 9.48 -64.08
C GLY A 46 -1.63 8.79 -62.71
N SER A 47 -0.47 8.57 -62.10
CA SER A 47 -0.37 7.99 -60.76
C SER A 47 -1.05 8.87 -59.70
N VAL A 48 -0.71 10.17 -59.62
CA VAL A 48 -1.29 11.10 -58.63
C VAL A 48 -2.82 11.17 -58.75
N THR A 49 -3.33 11.21 -59.97
CA THR A 49 -4.79 11.29 -60.20
C THR A 49 -5.52 9.99 -59.85
N SER A 50 -4.88 8.84 -60.05
CA SER A 50 -5.44 7.52 -59.67
C SER A 50 -5.44 7.28 -58.15
N GLU A 51 -4.45 7.82 -57.43
CA GLU A 51 -4.39 7.75 -55.96
C GLU A 51 -5.49 8.58 -55.30
N LEU A 52 -5.88 9.70 -55.93
CA LEU A 52 -6.94 10.58 -55.42
C LEU A 52 -8.28 9.86 -55.22
N VAL A 53 -8.61 8.89 -56.09
CA VAL A 53 -9.87 8.14 -56.05
C VAL A 53 -9.81 6.88 -55.19
N SER A 54 -8.62 6.48 -54.71
CA SER A 54 -8.41 5.25 -53.93
C SER A 54 -8.06 5.48 -52.45
N GLN A 55 -7.78 6.72 -52.05
CA GLN A 55 -7.34 7.07 -50.68
C GLN A 55 -8.44 7.76 -49.85
N ALA A 56 -8.11 8.69 -48.95
CA ALA A 56 -9.05 9.25 -47.97
C ALA A 56 -10.21 10.07 -48.57
N TRP A 57 -10.06 10.62 -49.78
CA TRP A 57 -11.08 11.42 -50.45
C TRP A 57 -11.85 10.60 -51.48
N GLN A 58 -12.67 9.66 -51.02
CA GLN A 58 -13.53 8.83 -51.89
C GLN A 58 -14.90 9.47 -52.10
N GLY A 59 -15.36 9.53 -53.35
CA GLY A 59 -16.72 9.94 -53.67
C GLY A 59 -16.88 10.56 -55.06
N PRO A 60 -18.09 11.04 -55.39
CA PRO A 60 -18.39 11.62 -56.70
C PRO A 60 -17.52 12.82 -57.07
N ALA A 61 -17.05 13.59 -56.08
CA ALA A 61 -16.18 14.74 -56.29
C ALA A 61 -14.77 14.35 -56.75
N SER A 62 -14.13 13.36 -56.10
CA SER A 62 -12.80 12.89 -56.52
C SER A 62 -12.85 12.13 -57.84
N ALA A 63 -13.92 11.36 -58.09
CA ALA A 63 -14.16 10.73 -59.38
C ALA A 63 -14.31 11.75 -60.52
N ALA A 64 -15.02 12.86 -60.29
CA ALA A 64 -15.16 13.93 -61.28
C ALA A 64 -13.83 14.65 -61.56
N MET A 65 -13.00 14.86 -60.51
CA MET A 65 -11.68 15.47 -60.66
C MET A 65 -10.73 14.58 -61.47
N ALA A 66 -10.70 13.27 -61.19
CA ALA A 66 -9.88 12.31 -61.94
C ALA A 66 -10.30 12.23 -63.42
N ALA A 67 -11.61 12.23 -63.70
CA ALA A 67 -12.12 12.24 -65.07
C ALA A 67 -11.74 13.53 -65.83
N ALA A 68 -11.73 14.69 -65.17
CA ALA A 68 -11.35 15.96 -65.79
C ALA A 68 -9.83 16.04 -66.10
N ALA A 69 -9.00 15.33 -65.34
CA ALA A 69 -7.54 15.35 -65.51
C ALA A 69 -7.04 14.37 -66.59
N ALA A 70 -7.78 13.30 -66.88
CA ALA A 70 -7.38 12.25 -67.83
C ALA A 70 -6.99 12.75 -69.25
N PRO A 71 -7.68 13.73 -69.87
CA PRO A 71 -7.31 14.22 -71.20
C PRO A 71 -5.90 14.83 -71.26
N TYR A 72 -5.44 15.45 -70.17
CA TYR A 72 -4.12 16.07 -70.10
C TYR A 72 -2.99 15.02 -70.02
N ALA A 73 -3.20 13.94 -69.26
CA ALA A 73 -2.29 12.80 -69.21
C ALA A 73 -2.14 12.14 -70.60
N GLY A 74 -3.26 11.96 -71.30
CA GLY A 74 -3.27 11.42 -72.67
C GLY A 74 -2.52 12.31 -73.66
N TRP A 75 -2.63 13.63 -73.53
CA TRP A 75 -1.88 14.58 -74.35
C TRP A 75 -0.37 14.50 -74.13
N LEU A 76 0.10 14.41 -72.88
CA LEU A 76 1.52 14.25 -72.56
C LEU A 76 2.11 12.97 -73.19
N GLY A 77 1.38 11.85 -73.13
CA GLY A 77 1.80 10.59 -73.75
C GLY A 77 1.86 10.67 -75.29
N ALA A 78 0.90 11.37 -75.92
CA ALA A 78 0.92 11.60 -77.36
C ALA A 78 2.10 12.50 -77.78
N ALA A 79 2.39 13.55 -77.00
CA ALA A 79 3.52 14.45 -77.24
C ALA A 79 4.88 13.73 -77.08
N ALA A 80 5.01 12.84 -76.09
CA ALA A 80 6.18 11.99 -75.91
C ALA A 80 6.43 11.08 -77.14
N THR A 81 5.37 10.46 -77.65
CA THR A 81 5.44 9.60 -78.84
C THR A 81 5.87 10.39 -80.09
N GLN A 82 5.34 11.61 -80.25
CA GLN A 82 5.70 12.47 -81.38
C GLN A 82 7.16 12.96 -81.31
N ALA A 83 7.65 13.31 -80.12
CA ALA A 83 9.06 13.64 -79.90
C ALA A 83 9.99 12.46 -80.22
N ALA A 84 9.63 11.24 -79.81
CA ALA A 84 10.38 10.03 -80.16
C ALA A 84 10.39 9.78 -81.68
N GLY A 85 9.27 10.03 -82.36
CA GLY A 85 9.17 9.98 -83.81
C GLY A 85 10.13 10.97 -84.50
N ALA A 86 10.22 12.20 -84.00
CA ALA A 86 11.14 13.22 -84.52
C ALA A 86 12.62 12.81 -84.36
N ALA A 87 12.99 12.22 -83.21
CA ALA A 87 14.33 11.66 -82.99
C ALA A 87 14.67 10.56 -84.01
N GLY A 88 13.72 9.65 -84.26
CA GLY A 88 13.86 8.59 -85.26
C GLY A 88 14.08 9.14 -86.67
N GLN A 89 13.28 10.13 -87.08
CA GLN A 89 13.41 10.75 -88.41
C GLN A 89 14.75 11.50 -88.57
N ALA A 90 15.24 12.19 -87.54
CA ALA A 90 16.55 12.84 -87.58
C ALA A 90 17.70 11.84 -87.85
N ARG A 91 17.65 10.65 -87.24
CA ARG A 91 18.63 9.57 -87.51
C ARG A 91 18.53 9.04 -88.94
N THR A 92 17.31 8.89 -89.45
CA THR A 92 17.10 8.48 -90.84
C THR A 92 17.68 9.52 -91.80
N LEU A 93 17.51 10.82 -91.55
CA LEU A 93 18.09 11.88 -92.38
C LEU A 93 19.61 11.82 -92.42
N VAL A 94 20.25 11.55 -91.28
CA VAL A 94 21.70 11.34 -91.21
C VAL A 94 22.13 10.17 -92.11
N SER A 95 21.41 9.05 -92.07
CA SER A 95 21.73 7.91 -92.93
C SER A 95 21.60 8.24 -94.42
N VAL A 96 20.60 9.04 -94.80
CA VAL A 96 20.38 9.51 -96.17
C VAL A 96 21.51 10.45 -96.61
N PHE A 97 21.96 11.36 -95.74
CA PHE A 97 23.09 12.25 -96.01
C PHE A 97 24.40 11.47 -96.22
N GLU A 98 24.74 10.54 -95.33
CA GLU A 98 25.98 9.78 -95.44
C GLU A 98 25.98 8.85 -96.68
N ALA A 99 24.83 8.26 -97.02
CA ALA A 99 24.67 7.49 -98.24
C ALA A 99 24.89 8.34 -99.50
N ALA A 100 24.34 9.56 -99.52
CA ALA A 100 24.54 10.49 -100.63
C ALA A 100 26.00 10.93 -100.73
N ARG A 101 26.61 11.31 -99.61
CA ARG A 101 28.03 11.70 -99.55
C ARG A 101 28.97 10.59 -100.01
N ALA A 102 28.67 9.34 -99.68
CA ALA A 102 29.45 8.19 -100.13
C ALA A 102 29.31 7.92 -101.65
N ALA A 103 28.15 8.24 -102.23
CA ALA A 103 27.88 8.05 -103.65
C ALA A 103 28.41 9.20 -104.54
N THR A 104 28.58 10.40 -103.98
CA THR A 104 29.13 11.57 -104.67
C THR A 104 30.62 11.40 -104.98
N VAL A 105 31.04 11.87 -106.15
CA VAL A 105 32.43 11.86 -106.58
C VAL A 105 33.27 12.74 -105.66
N VAL A 106 34.47 12.30 -105.31
CA VAL A 106 35.36 13.10 -104.46
C VAL A 106 35.95 14.25 -105.31
N PRO A 107 35.97 15.52 -104.84
CA PRO A 107 36.45 16.66 -105.62
C PRO A 107 37.85 16.48 -106.26
N ALA A 108 38.73 15.74 -105.60
CA ALA A 108 40.07 15.45 -106.12
C ALA A 108 40.07 14.62 -107.42
N ALA A 109 39.10 13.72 -107.61
CA ALA A 109 38.96 12.92 -108.83
C ALA A 109 38.57 13.80 -110.03
N ILE A 110 37.65 14.75 -109.81
CA ILE A 110 37.22 15.71 -110.82
C ILE A 110 38.40 16.63 -111.21
N GLN A 111 39.13 17.15 -110.22
CA GLN A 111 40.32 17.95 -110.47
C GLN A 111 41.41 17.20 -111.26
N ALA A 112 41.64 15.93 -110.94
CA ALA A 112 42.60 15.08 -111.65
C ALA A 112 42.19 14.88 -113.13
N ASN A 113 40.90 14.65 -113.39
CA ASN A 113 40.37 14.55 -114.74
C ASN A 113 40.58 15.86 -115.53
N ARG A 114 40.19 17.03 -114.97
CA ARG A 114 40.36 18.32 -115.66
C ARG A 114 41.83 18.66 -115.90
N SER A 115 42.72 18.33 -114.96
CA SER A 115 44.17 18.53 -115.13
C SER A 115 44.72 17.65 -116.25
N THR A 116 44.28 16.40 -116.33
CA THR A 116 44.65 15.46 -117.41
C THR A 116 44.16 15.96 -118.76
N LEU A 117 42.92 16.44 -118.85
CA LEU A 117 42.35 17.03 -120.05
C LEU A 117 43.20 18.20 -120.56
N VAL A 118 43.57 19.15 -119.68
CA VAL A 118 44.41 20.30 -120.06
C VAL A 118 45.76 19.85 -120.60
N GLN A 119 46.41 18.86 -119.97
CA GLN A 119 47.67 18.30 -120.47
C GLN A 119 47.51 17.65 -121.85
N LEU A 120 46.45 16.85 -122.06
CA LEU A 120 46.17 16.20 -123.34
C LEU A 120 45.92 17.22 -124.46
N VAL A 121 45.18 18.30 -124.17
CA VAL A 121 44.89 19.40 -125.10
C VAL A 121 46.16 20.17 -125.47
N LEU A 122 46.98 20.54 -124.49
CA LEU A 122 48.26 21.25 -124.74
C LEU A 122 49.22 20.42 -125.60
N ALA A 123 49.21 19.09 -125.45
CA ALA A 123 50.02 18.18 -126.25
C ALA A 123 49.41 17.83 -127.63
N ASN A 124 48.23 18.36 -127.99
CA ASN A 124 47.47 17.93 -129.18
C ASN A 124 47.79 18.73 -130.46
N LEU A 125 49.05 19.16 -130.67
CA LEU A 125 49.43 20.03 -131.80
C LEU A 125 49.07 19.43 -133.18
N PHE A 126 49.09 18.10 -133.31
CA PHE A 126 48.78 17.37 -134.55
C PHE A 126 47.45 16.59 -134.51
N GLY A 127 46.62 16.78 -133.47
CA GLY A 127 45.32 16.09 -133.36
C GLY A 127 45.37 14.63 -132.89
N GLN A 128 46.55 14.07 -132.59
CA GLN A 128 46.72 12.65 -132.22
C GLN A 128 46.06 12.27 -130.88
N ASN A 129 45.90 13.23 -129.95
CA ASN A 129 45.29 12.98 -128.64
C ASN A 129 43.76 13.11 -128.64
N ALA A 130 43.13 13.36 -129.80
CA ALA A 130 41.68 13.53 -129.87
C ALA A 130 40.86 12.39 -129.23
N PRO A 131 41.20 11.09 -129.40
CA PRO A 131 40.49 10.01 -128.70
C PRO A 131 40.66 10.03 -127.18
N ALA A 132 41.84 10.40 -126.68
CA ALA A 132 42.11 10.48 -125.24
C ALA A 132 41.43 11.70 -124.59
N ILE A 133 41.33 12.82 -125.30
CA ILE A 133 40.55 14.00 -124.89
C ILE A 133 39.07 13.64 -124.80
N ALA A 134 38.53 12.94 -125.80
CA ALA A 134 37.15 12.47 -125.78
C ALA A 134 36.88 11.49 -124.63
N ALA A 135 37.82 10.60 -124.30
CA ALA A 135 37.71 9.71 -123.15
C ALA A 135 37.74 10.48 -121.81
N ALA A 136 38.57 11.52 -121.68
CA ALA A 136 38.62 12.36 -120.48
C ALA A 136 37.32 13.18 -120.29
N GLU A 137 36.77 13.76 -121.35
CA GLU A 137 35.46 14.43 -121.31
C GLU A 137 34.33 13.43 -121.01
N ALA A 138 34.35 12.22 -121.58
CA ALA A 138 33.35 11.19 -121.27
C ALA A 138 33.38 10.77 -119.78
N LEU A 139 34.57 10.62 -119.19
CA LEU A 139 34.72 10.35 -117.75
C LEU A 139 34.22 11.53 -116.90
N TYR A 140 34.37 12.77 -117.38
CA TYR A 140 33.84 13.94 -116.70
C TYR A 140 32.31 13.96 -116.70
N GLU A 141 31.69 13.64 -117.84
CA GLU A 141 30.24 13.47 -117.95
C GLU A 141 29.70 12.32 -117.09
N GLU A 142 30.46 11.23 -116.94
CA GLU A 142 30.12 10.12 -116.03
C GLU A 142 30.16 10.57 -114.56
N MET A 143 31.20 11.32 -114.16
CA MET A 143 31.27 11.93 -112.82
C MET A 143 30.11 12.91 -112.58
N TRP A 144 29.72 13.68 -113.60
CA TRP A 144 28.55 14.56 -113.51
C TRP A 144 27.26 13.75 -113.28
N ALA A 145 27.03 12.71 -114.08
CA ALA A 145 25.85 11.86 -113.94
C ALA A 145 25.78 11.17 -112.56
N GLN A 146 26.91 10.70 -112.03
CA GLN A 146 26.99 10.09 -110.71
C GLN A 146 26.62 11.07 -109.59
N ASP A 147 27.16 12.30 -109.63
CA ASP A 147 26.82 13.35 -108.66
C ASP A 147 25.35 13.73 -108.70
N VAL A 148 24.77 13.84 -109.90
CA VAL A 148 23.34 14.13 -110.08
C VAL A 148 22.49 13.02 -109.48
N ALA A 149 22.84 11.75 -109.69
CA ALA A 149 22.14 10.61 -109.11
C ALA A 149 22.24 10.59 -107.57
N ALA A 150 23.43 10.86 -107.01
CA ALA A 150 23.64 10.96 -105.58
C ALA A 150 22.78 12.08 -104.95
N MET A 151 22.78 13.26 -105.54
CA MET A 151 21.97 14.40 -105.07
C MET A 151 20.46 14.18 -105.23
N PHE A 152 20.04 13.47 -106.27
CA PHE A 152 18.64 13.07 -106.43
C PHE A 152 18.22 12.06 -105.36
N GLY A 153 19.06 11.07 -105.06
CA GLY A 153 18.87 10.13 -103.95
C GLY A 153 18.76 10.85 -102.60
N TYR A 154 19.65 11.82 -102.36
CA TYR A 154 19.59 12.67 -101.17
C TYR A 154 18.25 13.42 -101.06
N TYR A 155 17.83 14.09 -102.13
CA TYR A 155 16.61 14.89 -102.14
C TYR A 155 15.37 14.05 -101.88
N THR A 156 15.25 12.91 -102.56
CA THR A 156 14.09 12.02 -102.41
C THR A 156 14.05 11.39 -101.01
N GLY A 157 15.20 10.94 -100.49
CA GLY A 157 15.30 10.42 -99.12
C GLY A 157 15.00 11.49 -98.06
N ALA A 158 15.58 12.69 -98.18
CA ALA A 158 15.35 13.78 -97.23
C ALA A 158 13.90 14.28 -97.26
N SER A 159 13.28 14.30 -98.45
CA SER A 159 11.88 14.68 -98.63
C SER A 159 10.93 13.66 -97.99
N ALA A 160 11.21 12.36 -98.11
CA ALA A 160 10.44 11.30 -97.44
C ALA A 160 10.55 11.39 -95.90
N VAL A 161 11.73 11.72 -95.38
CA VAL A 161 11.92 11.97 -93.94
C VAL A 161 11.10 13.18 -93.47
N ALA A 162 11.10 14.26 -94.24
CA ALA A 162 10.33 15.46 -93.91
C ALA A 162 8.81 15.21 -93.95
N GLU A 163 8.33 14.41 -94.91
CA GLU A 163 6.91 14.04 -95.04
C GLU A 163 6.44 13.13 -93.89
N ALA A 164 7.33 12.30 -93.35
CA ALA A 164 7.02 11.40 -92.23
C ALA A 164 6.94 12.10 -90.86
N LEU A 165 7.31 13.38 -90.76
CA LEU A 165 7.16 14.17 -89.54
C LEU A 165 5.72 14.67 -89.40
N THR A 166 5.02 14.19 -88.35
CA THR A 166 3.65 14.63 -88.06
C THR A 166 3.62 16.06 -87.49
N PRO A 167 2.61 16.89 -87.85
CA PRO A 167 2.42 18.21 -87.25
C PRO A 167 2.03 18.15 -85.78
N TRP A 168 2.53 19.07 -84.95
CA TRP A 168 2.22 19.14 -83.52
C TRP A 168 0.75 19.48 -83.21
N GLU A 169 0.03 20.04 -84.18
CA GLU A 169 -1.41 20.33 -84.09
C GLU A 169 -2.24 19.05 -83.85
N GLN A 170 -1.78 17.90 -84.34
CA GLN A 170 -2.48 16.63 -84.21
C GLN A 170 -2.40 16.07 -82.78
N ALA A 171 -1.34 16.36 -82.04
CA ALA A 171 -1.27 16.07 -80.61
C ALA A 171 -2.25 16.94 -79.80
N LEU A 172 -2.46 18.21 -80.17
CA LEU A 172 -3.40 19.13 -79.49
C LEU A 172 -4.88 18.73 -79.62
N ALA A 173 -5.24 17.92 -80.64
CA ALA A 173 -6.62 17.50 -80.87
C ALA A 173 -7.24 16.80 -79.64
N GLY A 174 -6.44 16.07 -78.84
CA GLY A 174 -6.90 15.41 -77.62
C GLY A 174 -7.38 16.35 -76.50
N LEU A 175 -6.93 17.61 -76.49
CA LEU A 175 -7.37 18.63 -75.51
C LEU A 175 -8.68 19.31 -75.91
N SER A 176 -9.03 19.33 -77.20
CA SER A 176 -10.21 20.02 -77.73
C SER A 176 -11.55 19.37 -77.34
N ALA A 177 -11.52 18.17 -76.75
CA ALA A 177 -12.69 17.47 -76.23
C ALA A 177 -13.22 18.01 -74.87
N LEU A 178 -12.58 19.04 -74.31
CA LEU A 178 -13.08 19.76 -73.14
C LEU A 178 -14.27 20.66 -73.51
N SER A 179 -15.43 20.07 -73.77
CA SER A 179 -16.69 20.81 -73.86
C SER A 179 -16.97 21.48 -72.51
N PRO A 180 -17.36 22.77 -72.44
CA PRO A 180 -17.95 23.30 -71.21
C PRO A 180 -19.15 22.41 -70.86
N VAL A 181 -19.18 21.88 -69.64
CA VAL A 181 -20.33 21.09 -69.17
C VAL A 181 -21.48 22.07 -69.01
N SER A 182 -22.27 22.24 -70.06
CA SER A 182 -23.41 23.16 -70.10
C SER A 182 -24.43 22.77 -69.05
N ASN A 183 -25.06 23.78 -68.43
CA ASN A 183 -26.21 23.56 -67.58
C ASN A 183 -27.39 23.05 -68.42
N VAL A 184 -28.12 22.05 -67.91
CA VAL A 184 -29.36 21.51 -68.49
C VAL A 184 -30.52 21.91 -67.59
N GLY A 185 -31.35 22.87 -68.02
CA GLY A 185 -32.51 23.38 -67.27
C GLY A 185 -32.50 24.91 -67.11
N LEU A 186 -33.44 25.46 -66.34
CA LEU A 186 -33.65 26.92 -66.25
C LEU A 186 -32.94 27.54 -65.04
N ALA A 187 -32.40 28.75 -65.23
CA ALA A 187 -31.89 29.62 -64.15
C ALA A 187 -30.83 28.97 -63.23
N ASN A 188 -29.93 28.17 -63.80
CA ASN A 188 -28.77 27.64 -63.08
C ASN A 188 -27.60 28.65 -63.08
N LEU A 189 -26.93 28.80 -61.94
CA LEU A 189 -25.71 29.61 -61.77
C LEU A 189 -24.52 28.69 -61.47
N GLY A 190 -23.50 28.68 -62.34
CA GLY A 190 -22.34 27.77 -62.28
C GLY A 190 -22.25 26.83 -63.49
N LEU A 191 -21.50 25.74 -63.39
CA LEU A 191 -21.24 24.78 -64.48
C LEU A 191 -21.78 23.36 -64.16
N GLY A 192 -22.19 22.63 -65.19
CA GLY A 192 -22.54 21.21 -65.10
C GLY A 192 -23.77 20.86 -64.27
N ASN A 193 -24.71 21.79 -64.09
CA ASN A 193 -25.96 21.52 -63.36
C ASN A 193 -27.02 20.90 -64.27
N ILE A 194 -27.72 19.86 -63.80
CA ILE A 194 -28.87 19.20 -64.44
C ILE A 194 -30.11 19.43 -63.57
N GLY A 195 -31.15 20.07 -64.10
CA GLY A 195 -32.35 20.54 -63.37
C GLY A 195 -32.41 22.06 -63.32
N SER A 196 -33.28 22.65 -62.49
CA SER A 196 -33.53 24.11 -62.47
C SER A 196 -33.20 24.77 -61.13
N LEU A 197 -32.86 26.06 -61.17
CA LEU A 197 -32.63 26.92 -60.00
C LEU A 197 -31.51 26.42 -59.07
N ASN A 198 -30.44 25.86 -59.64
CA ASN A 198 -29.27 25.44 -58.88
C ASN A 198 -28.20 26.56 -58.86
N GLN A 199 -27.56 26.75 -57.71
CA GLN A 199 -26.45 27.68 -57.52
C GLN A 199 -25.21 26.92 -57.03
N GLY A 200 -24.16 26.86 -57.85
CA GLY A 200 -22.95 26.07 -57.66
C GLY A 200 -22.66 25.15 -58.85
N ASN A 201 -21.77 24.17 -58.71
CA ASN A 201 -21.34 23.31 -59.81
C ASN A 201 -21.81 21.87 -59.66
N GLY A 202 -22.10 21.19 -60.77
CA GLY A 202 -22.29 19.73 -60.81
C GLY A 202 -23.53 19.21 -60.07
N ASN A 203 -24.57 20.03 -59.87
CA ASN A 203 -25.79 19.59 -59.19
C ASN A 203 -26.72 18.80 -60.13
N THR A 204 -27.42 17.79 -59.63
CA THR A 204 -28.47 17.04 -60.33
C THR A 204 -29.76 17.09 -59.52
N GLY A 205 -30.79 17.76 -60.04
CA GLY A 205 -32.08 18.04 -59.40
C GLY A 205 -32.38 19.54 -59.35
N ASN A 206 -33.32 19.97 -58.51
CA ASN A 206 -33.81 21.35 -58.48
C ASN A 206 -33.52 22.06 -57.15
N PHE A 207 -33.34 23.38 -57.19
CA PHE A 207 -33.20 24.24 -55.99
C PHE A 207 -32.04 23.86 -55.06
N ASN A 208 -30.89 23.45 -55.62
CA ASN A 208 -29.70 23.17 -54.80
C ASN A 208 -28.80 24.40 -54.69
N PHE A 209 -28.31 24.67 -53.48
CA PHE A 209 -27.31 25.71 -53.19
C PHE A 209 -26.04 25.03 -52.67
N GLY A 210 -24.92 25.20 -53.37
CA GLY A 210 -23.68 24.44 -53.18
C GLY A 210 -23.37 23.56 -54.40
N SER A 211 -22.35 22.71 -54.30
CA SER A 211 -21.84 21.91 -55.43
C SER A 211 -22.01 20.40 -55.22
N GLY A 212 -22.16 19.66 -56.32
CA GLY A 212 -22.15 18.19 -56.32
C GLY A 212 -23.37 17.53 -55.67
N ASN A 213 -24.49 18.24 -55.53
CA ASN A 213 -25.69 17.70 -54.91
C ASN A 213 -26.49 16.84 -55.91
N ARG A 214 -27.04 15.71 -55.47
CA ARG A 214 -27.97 14.85 -56.21
C ARG A 214 -29.29 14.71 -55.46
N GLY A 215 -30.30 15.45 -55.90
CA GLY A 215 -31.62 15.56 -55.30
C GLY A 215 -32.14 17.00 -55.33
N ASN A 216 -33.14 17.33 -54.51
CA ASN A 216 -33.80 18.64 -54.54
C ASN A 216 -33.65 19.39 -53.21
N PHE A 217 -33.63 20.72 -53.25
CA PHE A 217 -33.66 21.57 -52.05
C PHE A 217 -32.52 21.31 -51.06
N ASN A 218 -31.31 21.01 -51.54
CA ASN A 218 -30.16 20.82 -50.67
C ASN A 218 -29.35 22.12 -50.51
N PHE A 219 -28.91 22.42 -49.30
CA PHE A 219 -28.08 23.56 -48.95
C PHE A 219 -26.75 23.07 -48.35
N GLY A 220 -25.65 23.23 -49.09
CA GLY A 220 -24.34 22.67 -48.79
C GLY A 220 -23.82 21.83 -49.95
N ASP A 221 -22.69 21.15 -49.75
CA ASP A 221 -21.98 20.44 -50.81
C ASP A 221 -22.12 18.91 -50.71
N GLY A 222 -22.15 18.22 -51.84
CA GLY A 222 -22.02 16.77 -51.92
C GLY A 222 -23.15 15.99 -51.24
N ASN A 223 -24.37 16.53 -51.18
CA ASN A 223 -25.52 15.80 -50.66
C ASN A 223 -26.10 14.86 -51.72
N LEU A 224 -26.28 13.58 -51.40
CA LEU A 224 -26.63 12.52 -52.34
C LEU A 224 -27.96 11.86 -52.00
N ASN A 225 -28.71 11.46 -53.04
CA ASN A 225 -29.89 10.60 -52.95
C ASN A 225 -30.97 11.08 -51.96
N GLY A 226 -31.28 12.37 -51.96
CA GLY A 226 -32.40 12.87 -51.15
C GLY A 226 -32.66 14.37 -51.23
N ILE A 227 -33.58 14.82 -50.37
CA ILE A 227 -34.09 16.19 -50.38
C ILE A 227 -33.88 16.89 -49.05
N LEU A 228 -33.88 18.22 -49.05
CA LEU A 228 -33.93 19.05 -47.84
C LEU A 228 -32.80 18.74 -46.84
N ASN A 229 -31.58 18.62 -47.35
CA ASN A 229 -30.40 18.52 -46.49
C ASN A 229 -29.78 19.91 -46.27
N PHE A 230 -29.48 20.24 -45.01
CA PHE A 230 -28.77 21.45 -44.61
C PHE A 230 -27.41 21.06 -44.01
N GLY A 231 -26.33 21.32 -44.73
CA GLY A 231 -24.98 20.84 -44.43
C GLY A 231 -24.41 20.05 -45.60
N SER A 232 -23.19 19.53 -45.44
CA SER A 232 -22.45 18.88 -46.53
C SER A 232 -22.29 17.38 -46.33
N GLY A 233 -22.18 16.64 -47.43
CA GLY A 233 -21.84 15.21 -47.45
C GLY A 233 -22.93 14.29 -46.88
N ASN A 234 -24.20 14.70 -46.90
CA ASN A 234 -25.28 13.84 -46.43
C ASN A 234 -25.75 12.89 -47.54
N THR A 235 -26.10 11.64 -47.19
CA THR A 235 -26.78 10.69 -48.09
C THR A 235 -28.15 10.37 -47.52
N GLY A 236 -29.22 10.72 -48.22
CA GLY A 236 -30.61 10.60 -47.74
C GLY A 236 -31.30 11.96 -47.62
N SER A 237 -32.41 12.04 -46.88
CA SER A 237 -33.28 13.24 -46.88
C SER A 237 -33.50 13.84 -45.49
N PHE A 238 -33.82 15.12 -45.43
CA PHE A 238 -34.19 15.86 -44.20
C PHE A 238 -33.09 15.85 -43.13
N ASN A 239 -31.82 15.87 -43.53
CA ASN A 239 -30.72 15.93 -42.57
C ASN A 239 -30.31 17.39 -42.28
N MET A 240 -30.04 17.69 -41.02
CA MET A 240 -29.51 18.98 -40.58
C MET A 240 -28.17 18.74 -39.88
N GLY A 241 -27.09 19.21 -40.49
CA GLY A 241 -25.69 18.89 -40.16
C GLY A 241 -25.00 18.14 -41.31
N SER A 242 -23.78 17.67 -41.08
CA SER A 242 -22.91 17.15 -42.14
C SER A 242 -22.58 15.66 -41.97
N GLY A 243 -22.30 14.98 -43.08
CA GLY A 243 -21.79 13.60 -43.09
C GLY A 243 -22.80 12.55 -42.61
N ASN A 244 -24.10 12.83 -42.65
CA ASN A 244 -25.11 11.86 -42.22
C ASN A 244 -25.47 10.89 -43.35
N THR A 245 -25.63 9.60 -43.03
CA THR A 245 -26.16 8.57 -43.94
C THR A 245 -27.50 8.08 -43.42
N GLY A 246 -28.56 8.26 -44.18
CA GLY A 246 -29.96 8.02 -43.80
C GLY A 246 -30.74 9.33 -43.73
N SER A 247 -31.91 9.33 -43.09
CA SER A 247 -32.86 10.45 -43.16
C SER A 247 -33.30 10.99 -41.80
N ARG A 248 -33.68 12.28 -41.75
CA ARG A 248 -34.19 12.96 -40.54
C ARG A 248 -33.18 13.02 -39.38
N ASN A 249 -31.89 13.12 -39.69
CA ASN A 249 -30.86 13.26 -38.65
C ASN A 249 -30.60 14.74 -38.34
N PHE A 250 -30.43 15.06 -37.07
CA PHE A 250 -29.99 16.36 -36.58
C PHE A 250 -28.63 16.21 -35.89
N GLY A 251 -27.61 16.93 -36.35
CA GLY A 251 -26.21 16.79 -35.96
C GLY A 251 -25.36 16.14 -37.06
N ALA A 252 -24.17 15.64 -36.73
CA ALA A 252 -23.18 15.23 -37.72
C ALA A 252 -22.71 13.78 -37.58
N GLY A 253 -22.32 13.17 -38.71
CA GLY A 253 -21.72 11.84 -38.75
C GLY A 253 -22.65 10.69 -38.35
N ASN A 254 -23.97 10.89 -38.38
CA ASN A 254 -24.91 9.85 -37.99
C ASN A 254 -25.15 8.86 -39.15
N ARG A 255 -25.16 7.57 -38.87
CA ARG A 255 -25.55 6.49 -39.79
C ARG A 255 -26.86 5.87 -39.31
N GLY A 256 -27.95 6.17 -40.01
CA GLY A 256 -29.29 5.81 -39.60
C GLY A 256 -30.33 6.85 -39.92
N ASN A 257 -31.54 6.63 -39.40
CA ASN A 257 -32.67 7.54 -39.49
C ASN A 257 -33.03 8.11 -38.12
N GLY A 258 -33.40 9.39 -38.06
CA GLY A 258 -34.02 9.99 -36.88
C GLY A 258 -33.09 10.23 -35.69
N ASN A 259 -31.78 10.34 -35.89
CA ASN A 259 -30.83 10.57 -34.80
C ASN A 259 -30.74 12.06 -34.44
N PHE A 260 -30.55 12.37 -33.16
CA PHE A 260 -30.27 13.70 -32.65
C PHE A 260 -28.93 13.68 -31.89
N GLY A 261 -27.90 14.33 -32.45
CA GLY A 261 -26.55 14.41 -31.88
C GLY A 261 -25.48 13.93 -32.87
N PHE A 262 -24.39 13.35 -32.37
CA PHE A 262 -23.19 13.11 -33.18
C PHE A 262 -22.77 11.65 -33.22
N GLY A 263 -22.35 11.16 -34.40
CA GLY A 263 -21.69 9.86 -34.53
C GLY A 263 -22.55 8.67 -34.11
N ASN A 264 -23.89 8.79 -34.12
CA ASN A 264 -24.75 7.66 -33.83
C ASN A 264 -24.81 6.71 -35.02
N SER A 265 -24.79 5.41 -34.78
CA SER A 265 -24.87 4.37 -35.79
C SER A 265 -25.98 3.39 -35.45
N GLN A 266 -26.77 2.97 -36.42
CA GLN A 266 -27.87 2.04 -36.18
C GLN A 266 -27.99 1.01 -37.31
N ALA A 267 -28.49 -0.18 -36.96
CA ALA A 267 -28.86 -1.21 -37.93
C ALA A 267 -30.35 -1.15 -38.29
N THR A 268 -31.25 -0.97 -37.30
CA THR A 268 -32.71 -1.08 -37.50
C THR A 268 -33.51 -0.30 -36.45
N GLY A 269 -34.45 0.56 -36.83
CA GLY A 269 -35.21 1.41 -35.90
C GLY A 269 -34.41 2.67 -35.53
N GLY A 270 -34.96 3.86 -35.77
CA GLY A 270 -34.27 5.13 -35.54
C GLY A 270 -34.29 5.62 -34.10
N GLY A 271 -33.83 6.85 -33.90
CA GLY A 271 -34.18 7.62 -32.70
C GLY A 271 -33.12 7.69 -31.60
N ASN A 272 -31.82 7.55 -31.89
CA ASN A 272 -30.83 7.81 -30.84
C ASN A 272 -30.76 9.32 -30.55
N ILE A 273 -30.72 9.67 -29.26
CA ILE A 273 -30.54 11.03 -28.76
C ILE A 273 -29.24 11.05 -27.94
N GLY A 274 -28.30 11.92 -28.31
CA GLY A 274 -26.96 12.01 -27.73
C GLY A 274 -25.88 11.61 -28.73
N SER A 275 -24.71 11.18 -28.25
CA SER A 275 -23.55 10.95 -29.12
C SER A 275 -22.94 9.55 -29.00
N GLY A 276 -22.44 9.03 -30.11
CA GLY A 276 -21.68 7.78 -30.17
C GLY A 276 -22.48 6.53 -29.83
N ASN A 277 -23.81 6.55 -29.98
CA ASN A 277 -24.62 5.37 -29.73
C ASN A 277 -24.59 4.40 -30.92
N SER A 278 -24.55 3.09 -30.65
CA SER A 278 -24.63 2.02 -31.64
C SER A 278 -25.87 1.16 -31.37
N GLY A 279 -26.81 1.10 -32.31
CA GLY A 279 -28.13 0.50 -32.12
C GLY A 279 -29.23 1.56 -32.14
N SER A 280 -30.33 1.35 -31.44
CA SER A 280 -31.59 2.07 -31.71
C SER A 280 -32.30 2.59 -30.47
N ALA A 281 -32.91 3.76 -30.59
CA ALA A 281 -33.69 4.41 -29.53
C ALA A 281 -32.95 4.57 -28.18
N ASN A 282 -31.64 4.81 -28.22
CA ASN A 282 -30.85 5.11 -27.03
C ASN A 282 -30.95 6.59 -26.67
N PHE A 283 -30.99 6.92 -25.38
CA PHE A 283 -30.93 8.28 -24.86
C PHE A 283 -29.69 8.45 -23.98
N GLY A 284 -28.77 9.33 -24.38
CA GLY A 284 -27.50 9.59 -23.71
C GLY A 284 -26.31 9.24 -24.60
N ASN A 285 -25.14 8.94 -24.03
CA ASN A 285 -23.90 8.84 -24.79
C ASN A 285 -23.25 7.46 -24.73
N GLY A 286 -22.66 7.02 -25.85
CA GLY A 286 -21.79 5.83 -25.89
C GLY A 286 -22.48 4.51 -25.57
N ASN A 287 -23.79 4.40 -25.83
CA ASN A 287 -24.53 3.16 -25.59
C ASN A 287 -24.40 2.22 -26.79
N THR A 288 -24.27 0.92 -26.55
CA THR A 288 -24.30 -0.14 -27.57
C THR A 288 -25.49 -1.06 -27.31
N GLY A 289 -26.31 -1.32 -28.32
CA GLY A 289 -27.60 -2.02 -28.23
C GLY A 289 -28.79 -1.06 -28.29
N ASN A 290 -29.96 -1.44 -27.77
CA ASN A 290 -31.22 -0.73 -28.03
C ASN A 290 -31.89 -0.25 -26.74
N LEU A 291 -32.64 0.84 -26.78
CA LEU A 291 -33.49 1.33 -25.68
C LEU A 291 -32.74 1.65 -24.37
N ASN A 292 -31.44 1.93 -24.44
CA ASN A 292 -30.69 2.32 -23.24
C ASN A 292 -30.92 3.80 -22.90
N ILE A 293 -31.08 4.11 -21.62
CA ILE A 293 -31.19 5.47 -21.08
C ILE A 293 -30.00 5.71 -20.15
N GLY A 294 -29.24 6.76 -20.39
CA GLY A 294 -27.99 7.09 -19.67
C GLY A 294 -26.77 6.87 -20.56
N SER A 295 -25.61 6.57 -19.99
CA SER A 295 -24.35 6.53 -20.77
C SER A 295 -23.51 5.29 -20.55
N GLY A 296 -22.80 4.86 -21.59
CA GLY A 296 -21.85 3.75 -21.55
C GLY A 296 -22.49 2.38 -21.33
N ASN A 297 -23.77 2.21 -21.64
CA ASN A 297 -24.43 0.92 -21.46
C ASN A 297 -24.13 -0.01 -22.65
N PHE A 298 -23.83 -1.27 -22.38
CA PHE A 298 -23.58 -2.32 -23.37
C PHE A 298 -24.66 -3.41 -23.28
N GLY A 299 -25.71 -3.29 -24.07
CA GLY A 299 -26.87 -4.15 -23.97
C GLY A 299 -28.17 -3.47 -24.41
N HIS A 300 -29.30 -4.03 -24.00
CA HIS A 300 -30.63 -3.48 -24.29
C HIS A 300 -31.31 -2.92 -23.02
N SER A 301 -32.24 -1.97 -23.19
CA SER A 301 -33.18 -1.53 -22.15
C SER A 301 -32.56 -1.15 -20.78
N ASN A 302 -31.28 -0.79 -20.73
CA ASN A 302 -30.62 -0.43 -19.48
C ASN A 302 -30.93 1.02 -19.12
N ILE A 303 -31.13 1.30 -17.83
CA ILE A 303 -31.36 2.65 -17.30
C ILE A 303 -30.24 2.98 -16.31
N GLY A 304 -29.46 4.01 -16.60
CA GLY A 304 -28.34 4.46 -15.78
C GLY A 304 -27.00 4.39 -16.53
N PHE A 305 -25.91 4.08 -15.83
CA PHE A 305 -24.57 4.24 -16.38
C PHE A 305 -23.74 2.95 -16.30
N GLY A 306 -23.04 2.64 -17.39
CA GLY A 306 -22.07 1.55 -17.43
C GLY A 306 -22.65 0.16 -17.21
N ASN A 307 -23.96 -0.05 -17.45
CA ASN A 307 -24.55 -1.38 -17.30
C ASN A 307 -24.23 -2.24 -18.53
N SER A 308 -23.99 -3.53 -18.33
CA SER A 308 -23.66 -4.48 -19.40
C SER A 308 -24.50 -5.75 -19.34
N GLY A 309 -24.84 -6.31 -20.49
CA GLY A 309 -25.39 -7.67 -20.59
C GLY A 309 -24.35 -8.75 -20.23
N PRO A 310 -24.77 -10.03 -20.18
CA PRO A 310 -23.87 -11.15 -20.01
C PRO A 310 -23.03 -11.38 -21.28
N GLY A 311 -21.71 -11.29 -21.16
CA GLY A 311 -20.76 -11.57 -22.25
C GLY A 311 -20.44 -10.35 -23.14
N ALA A 312 -19.62 -10.59 -24.17
CA ALA A 312 -19.04 -9.55 -25.04
C ALA A 312 -19.93 -9.11 -26.22
N MET A 313 -21.16 -9.61 -26.31
CA MET A 313 -22.12 -9.26 -27.35
C MET A 313 -23.44 -8.82 -26.72
N PRO A 314 -24.19 -7.87 -27.31
CA PRO A 314 -25.53 -7.53 -26.86
C PRO A 314 -26.45 -8.75 -27.06
N THR A 315 -26.58 -9.60 -26.04
CA THR A 315 -27.51 -10.72 -26.04
C THR A 315 -28.88 -10.30 -25.52
N VAL A 316 -29.90 -11.08 -25.88
CA VAL A 316 -31.26 -10.94 -25.35
C VAL A 316 -31.23 -11.19 -23.83
N GLY A 317 -31.86 -10.32 -23.05
CA GLY A 317 -31.69 -10.28 -21.59
C GLY A 317 -30.75 -9.15 -21.22
N ASN A 318 -31.34 -8.10 -20.65
CA ASN A 318 -30.77 -6.77 -20.47
C ASN A 318 -31.96 -5.86 -20.09
N SER A 319 -31.89 -5.24 -18.92
CA SER A 319 -32.92 -4.39 -18.28
C SER A 319 -32.36 -3.90 -16.95
N ASN A 320 -31.06 -3.62 -16.89
CA ASN A 320 -30.44 -3.24 -15.62
C ASN A 320 -30.79 -1.79 -15.30
N VAL A 321 -31.08 -1.52 -14.04
CA VAL A 321 -31.39 -0.18 -13.53
C VAL A 321 -30.35 0.20 -12.49
N GLY A 322 -29.61 1.28 -12.73
CA GLY A 322 -28.59 1.81 -11.84
C GLY A 322 -27.20 1.88 -12.48
N PHE A 323 -26.16 1.51 -11.73
CA PHE A 323 -24.77 1.80 -12.11
C PHE A 323 -23.92 0.54 -12.14
N GLY A 324 -23.24 0.29 -13.26
CA GLY A 324 -22.19 -0.74 -13.35
C GLY A 324 -22.68 -2.16 -13.12
N ASN A 325 -23.96 -2.48 -13.40
CA ASN A 325 -24.45 -3.84 -13.27
C ASN A 325 -24.08 -4.66 -14.50
N THR A 326 -23.68 -5.92 -14.31
CA THR A 326 -23.35 -6.88 -15.36
C THR A 326 -24.28 -8.08 -15.29
N GLY A 327 -24.95 -8.41 -16.41
CA GLY A 327 -25.94 -9.47 -16.53
C GLY A 327 -27.35 -8.92 -16.78
N ASN A 328 -28.40 -9.58 -16.30
CA ASN A 328 -29.79 -9.26 -16.66
C ASN A 328 -30.63 -8.77 -15.49
N SER A 329 -31.45 -7.74 -15.71
CA SER A 329 -32.52 -7.32 -14.80
C SER A 329 -32.06 -7.00 -13.36
N ASN A 330 -30.82 -6.54 -13.19
CA ASN A 330 -30.31 -6.12 -11.89
C ASN A 330 -30.79 -4.69 -11.58
N ILE A 331 -31.06 -4.41 -10.31
CA ILE A 331 -31.43 -3.08 -9.82
C ILE A 331 -30.44 -2.67 -8.74
N GLY A 332 -29.69 -1.58 -8.94
CA GLY A 332 -28.76 -1.02 -7.96
C GLY A 332 -27.36 -0.79 -8.52
N ILE A 333 -26.33 -1.11 -7.74
CA ILE A 333 -24.94 -0.75 -8.07
C ILE A 333 -24.04 -1.98 -8.07
N GLY A 334 -23.33 -2.20 -9.18
CA GLY A 334 -22.23 -3.17 -9.24
C GLY A 334 -22.65 -4.64 -9.04
N ASN A 335 -23.91 -4.99 -9.36
CA ASN A 335 -24.33 -6.39 -9.28
C ASN A 335 -23.82 -7.19 -10.49
N PHE A 336 -23.36 -8.41 -10.26
CA PHE A 336 -22.89 -9.34 -11.28
C PHE A 336 -23.79 -10.59 -11.31
N GLY A 337 -24.37 -10.91 -12.46
CA GLY A 337 -25.33 -12.00 -12.64
C GLY A 337 -26.74 -11.47 -12.91
N ASN A 338 -27.79 -12.17 -12.47
CA ASN A 338 -29.16 -11.89 -12.94
C ASN A 338 -30.13 -11.59 -11.78
N PHE A 339 -31.07 -10.67 -11.98
CA PHE A 339 -32.17 -10.37 -11.05
C PHE A 339 -31.73 -9.98 -9.63
N ASN A 340 -30.53 -9.42 -9.46
CA ASN A 340 -30.07 -8.95 -8.16
C ASN A 340 -30.59 -7.54 -7.86
N ILE A 341 -30.98 -7.28 -6.62
CA ILE A 341 -31.42 -5.98 -6.13
C ILE A 341 -30.50 -5.53 -5.00
N GLY A 342 -29.79 -4.41 -5.17
CA GLY A 342 -28.93 -3.82 -4.15
C GLY A 342 -27.52 -3.55 -4.65
N LEU A 343 -26.51 -3.81 -3.83
CA LEU A 343 -25.14 -3.39 -4.09
C LEU A 343 -24.18 -4.58 -4.08
N GLY A 344 -23.40 -4.74 -5.15
CA GLY A 344 -22.27 -5.68 -5.18
C GLY A 344 -22.64 -7.16 -5.04
N ASN A 345 -23.87 -7.56 -5.37
CA ASN A 345 -24.26 -8.97 -5.31
C ASN A 345 -23.72 -9.74 -6.52
N THR A 346 -23.28 -10.96 -6.30
CA THR A 346 -22.75 -11.87 -7.33
C THR A 346 -23.59 -13.14 -7.38
N GLY A 347 -24.15 -13.48 -8.54
CA GLY A 347 -25.02 -14.65 -8.77
C GLY A 347 -26.43 -14.25 -9.18
N GLU A 348 -27.45 -15.01 -8.81
CA GLU A 348 -28.83 -14.78 -9.25
C GLU A 348 -29.81 -14.49 -8.10
N PHE A 349 -30.78 -13.60 -8.32
CA PHE A 349 -31.90 -13.34 -7.39
C PHE A 349 -31.51 -12.89 -5.98
N ASN A 350 -30.33 -12.28 -5.80
CA ASN A 350 -29.92 -11.79 -4.48
C ASN A 350 -30.52 -10.41 -4.18
N ILE A 351 -30.96 -10.18 -2.95
CA ILE A 351 -31.44 -8.89 -2.46
C ILE A 351 -30.56 -8.43 -1.30
N GLY A 352 -29.89 -7.29 -1.43
CA GLY A 352 -29.10 -6.67 -0.36
C GLY A 352 -27.68 -6.26 -0.76
N PHE A 353 -26.70 -6.49 0.10
CA PHE A 353 -25.35 -5.95 -0.05
C PHE A 353 -24.29 -7.05 -0.02
N GLY A 354 -23.52 -7.20 -1.10
CA GLY A 354 -22.33 -8.06 -1.13
C GLY A 354 -22.61 -9.56 -0.97
N ASN A 355 -23.79 -10.04 -1.38
CA ASN A 355 -24.10 -11.47 -1.32
C ASN A 355 -23.49 -12.21 -2.52
N SER A 356 -22.95 -13.41 -2.28
CA SER A 356 -22.37 -14.28 -3.29
C SER A 356 -23.11 -15.63 -3.34
N GLY A 357 -23.63 -16.00 -4.50
CA GLY A 357 -24.45 -17.20 -4.73
C GLY A 357 -25.86 -16.82 -5.19
N ASN A 358 -26.86 -17.66 -4.95
CA ASN A 358 -28.21 -17.48 -5.52
C ASN A 358 -29.30 -17.36 -4.46
N ASN A 359 -30.32 -16.55 -4.72
CA ASN A 359 -31.53 -16.41 -3.89
C ASN A 359 -31.26 -15.95 -2.45
N ASN A 360 -30.19 -15.18 -2.20
CA ASN A 360 -29.86 -14.70 -0.87
C ASN A 360 -30.55 -13.35 -0.57
N PHE A 361 -31.04 -13.16 0.65
CA PHE A 361 -31.56 -11.88 1.13
C PHE A 361 -30.75 -11.40 2.34
N GLY A 362 -29.94 -10.36 2.17
CA GLY A 362 -29.30 -9.66 3.28
C GLY A 362 -27.89 -9.13 2.98
N ILE A 363 -26.93 -9.32 3.90
CA ILE A 363 -25.61 -8.65 3.83
C ILE A 363 -24.47 -9.66 3.93
N GLY A 364 -23.59 -9.71 2.93
CA GLY A 364 -22.35 -10.47 2.95
C GLY A 364 -22.51 -11.99 2.86
N LEU A 365 -23.70 -12.50 2.53
CA LEU A 365 -24.02 -13.93 2.48
C LEU A 365 -23.18 -14.66 1.43
N THR A 366 -22.84 -15.92 1.68
CA THR A 366 -22.04 -16.75 0.75
C THR A 366 -22.61 -18.17 0.75
N GLY A 367 -23.37 -18.48 -0.28
CA GLY A 367 -24.15 -19.72 -0.37
C GLY A 367 -25.41 -19.50 -1.21
N ASN A 368 -26.37 -20.42 -1.13
CA ASN A 368 -27.65 -20.29 -1.82
C ASN A 368 -28.81 -20.33 -0.83
N ASN A 369 -29.85 -19.54 -1.10
CA ASN A 369 -31.10 -19.46 -0.33
C ASN A 369 -30.90 -19.01 1.13
N GLU A 370 -29.90 -18.17 1.38
CA GLU A 370 -29.58 -17.65 2.70
C GLU A 370 -30.38 -16.37 2.99
N PHE A 371 -30.79 -16.18 4.24
CA PHE A 371 -31.44 -14.95 4.70
C PHE A 371 -30.71 -14.42 5.94
N GLY A 372 -30.35 -13.13 5.95
CA GLY A 372 -29.76 -12.45 7.10
C GLY A 372 -28.43 -11.75 6.83
N ILE A 373 -27.60 -11.60 7.86
CA ILE A 373 -26.28 -10.96 7.75
C ILE A 373 -25.23 -12.05 7.95
N ASN A 374 -24.28 -12.18 7.03
CA ASN A 374 -23.12 -13.04 7.23
C ASN A 374 -22.18 -12.39 8.23
N LEU A 375 -22.21 -12.95 9.43
CA LEU A 375 -21.39 -12.53 10.54
C LEU A 375 -19.97 -13.11 10.48
N ASN A 376 -19.71 -14.13 9.64
CA ASN A 376 -18.38 -14.75 9.54
C ASN A 376 -17.34 -13.79 8.98
N GLY A 377 -17.73 -12.87 8.10
CA GLY A 377 -16.84 -11.82 7.57
C GLY A 377 -16.50 -10.73 8.58
N LEU A 378 -17.10 -10.73 9.77
CA LEU A 378 -16.83 -9.75 10.83
C LEU A 378 -15.71 -10.19 11.78
N ASN A 379 -15.15 -11.40 11.64
CA ASN A 379 -13.92 -11.80 12.34
C ASN A 379 -12.74 -11.85 11.37
N SER A 380 -11.54 -11.50 11.82
CA SER A 380 -10.29 -11.70 11.09
C SER A 380 -9.43 -12.77 11.76
N GLY A 381 -8.80 -13.63 10.96
CA GLY A 381 -8.08 -14.83 11.43
C GLY A 381 -8.98 -16.07 11.44
N SER A 382 -8.54 -17.14 12.10
CA SER A 382 -9.10 -18.49 11.99
C SER A 382 -9.72 -19.00 13.29
N GLY A 383 -10.78 -19.81 13.19
CA GLY A 383 -11.38 -20.47 14.36
C GLY A 383 -12.13 -19.55 15.34
N ASN A 384 -12.35 -18.28 15.00
CA ASN A 384 -13.12 -17.36 15.85
C ASN A 384 -14.62 -17.70 15.84
N ILE A 385 -15.27 -17.66 17.01
CA ILE A 385 -16.70 -17.86 17.20
C ILE A 385 -17.30 -16.57 17.79
N GLY A 386 -18.29 -15.96 17.13
CA GLY A 386 -18.89 -14.69 17.55
C GLY A 386 -18.60 -13.56 16.55
N LEU A 387 -18.48 -12.29 16.97
CA LEU A 387 -18.35 -11.13 16.08
C LEU A 387 -17.16 -10.22 16.43
N PHE A 388 -16.57 -9.58 15.42
CA PHE A 388 -15.54 -8.54 15.59
C PHE A 388 -14.29 -9.02 16.35
N ASN A 389 -14.02 -10.33 16.35
CA ASN A 389 -12.78 -10.86 16.89
C ASN A 389 -11.65 -10.80 15.84
N SER A 390 -10.44 -10.50 16.29
CA SER A 390 -9.23 -10.46 15.45
C SER A 390 -8.15 -11.38 16.02
N GLY A 391 -7.51 -12.18 15.17
CA GLY A 391 -6.56 -13.22 15.58
C GLY A 391 -7.22 -14.60 15.52
N ASP A 392 -6.80 -15.58 16.33
CA ASP A 392 -7.27 -16.97 16.18
C ASP A 392 -7.97 -17.53 17.42
N ASN A 393 -8.95 -18.41 17.19
CA ASN A 393 -9.62 -19.21 18.22
C ASN A 393 -10.29 -18.39 19.34
N ASN A 394 -10.69 -17.15 19.09
CA ASN A 394 -11.41 -16.32 20.06
C ASN A 394 -12.90 -16.65 20.07
N VAL A 395 -13.54 -16.66 21.24
CA VAL A 395 -14.97 -16.90 21.43
C VAL A 395 -15.63 -15.67 22.07
N GLY A 396 -16.58 -15.05 21.39
CA GLY A 396 -17.38 -13.92 21.88
C GLY A 396 -17.29 -12.69 20.99
N PHE A 397 -17.06 -11.51 21.57
CA PHE A 397 -17.14 -10.23 20.84
C PHE A 397 -15.88 -9.38 21.04
N PHE A 398 -15.39 -8.74 19.97
CA PHE A 398 -14.32 -7.74 20.05
C PHE A 398 -12.99 -8.22 20.68
N ASN A 399 -12.74 -9.52 20.75
CA ASN A 399 -11.46 -10.03 21.30
C ASN A 399 -10.33 -9.90 20.27
N SER A 400 -9.11 -9.66 20.75
CA SER A 400 -7.91 -9.55 19.92
C SER A 400 -6.78 -10.45 20.46
N GLY A 401 -6.05 -11.13 19.57
CA GLY A 401 -5.00 -12.10 19.94
C GLY A 401 -5.52 -13.54 19.80
N HIS A 402 -5.10 -14.46 20.69
CA HIS A 402 -5.40 -15.88 20.52
C HIS A 402 -6.14 -16.52 21.71
N GLY A 403 -7.17 -17.31 21.43
CA GLY A 403 -7.81 -18.17 22.43
C GLY A 403 -8.57 -17.45 23.54
N ASN A 404 -8.97 -16.19 23.35
CA ASN A 404 -9.72 -15.45 24.36
C ASN A 404 -11.20 -15.83 24.34
N TRP A 405 -11.83 -15.93 25.52
CA TRP A 405 -13.26 -16.14 25.67
C TRP A 405 -13.92 -14.94 26.37
N GLY A 406 -14.74 -14.19 25.66
CA GLY A 406 -15.68 -13.22 26.24
C GLY A 406 -15.79 -11.96 25.42
N ILE A 407 -15.64 -10.78 26.05
CA ILE A 407 -15.88 -9.49 25.38
C ILE A 407 -14.66 -8.59 25.53
N GLY A 408 -14.08 -8.15 24.41
CA GLY A 408 -13.07 -7.09 24.40
C GLY A 408 -11.75 -7.46 25.07
N ASN A 409 -11.42 -8.76 25.20
CA ASN A 409 -10.12 -9.16 25.75
C ASN A 409 -9.01 -8.99 24.70
N SER A 410 -7.81 -8.63 25.13
CA SER A 410 -6.63 -8.44 24.28
C SER A 410 -5.42 -9.20 24.80
N GLY A 411 -4.69 -9.87 23.91
CA GLY A 411 -3.60 -10.80 24.25
C GLY A 411 -4.08 -12.25 24.14
N ASP A 412 -3.60 -13.15 25.00
CA ASP A 412 -3.83 -14.58 24.80
C ASP A 412 -4.52 -15.27 25.98
N THR A 413 -5.45 -16.19 25.69
CA THR A 413 -6.10 -17.10 26.66
C THR A 413 -6.86 -16.42 27.80
N ASN A 414 -7.29 -15.17 27.62
CA ASN A 414 -8.07 -14.46 28.63
C ASN A 414 -9.54 -14.91 28.61
N THR A 415 -10.17 -15.01 29.78
CA THR A 415 -11.59 -15.33 29.92
C THR A 415 -12.33 -14.21 30.67
N GLY A 416 -13.39 -13.64 30.10
CA GLY A 416 -14.24 -12.62 30.72
C GLY A 416 -14.35 -11.34 29.90
N ILE A 417 -14.28 -10.16 30.52
CA ILE A 417 -14.53 -8.88 29.84
C ILE A 417 -13.36 -7.92 29.98
N GLY A 418 -12.83 -7.43 28.87
CA GLY A 418 -11.90 -6.31 28.83
C GLY A 418 -10.54 -6.59 29.49
N ASN A 419 -10.14 -7.85 29.60
CA ASN A 419 -8.82 -8.18 30.14
C ASN A 419 -7.73 -7.95 29.09
N SER A 420 -6.56 -7.46 29.51
CA SER A 420 -5.40 -7.20 28.65
C SER A 420 -4.16 -7.97 29.15
N GLY A 421 -3.37 -8.53 28.23
CA GLY A 421 -2.23 -9.39 28.54
C GLY A 421 -2.63 -10.87 28.45
N ASN A 422 -2.10 -11.75 29.30
CA ASN A 422 -2.25 -13.20 29.08
C ASN A 422 -2.87 -13.95 30.26
N THR A 423 -3.73 -14.92 29.95
CA THR A 423 -4.28 -15.90 30.91
C THR A 423 -5.03 -15.26 32.08
N ASN A 424 -5.62 -14.08 31.87
CA ASN A 424 -6.42 -13.43 32.90
C ASN A 424 -7.86 -13.95 32.89
N THR A 425 -8.48 -14.07 34.05
CA THR A 425 -9.89 -14.46 34.20
C THR A 425 -10.66 -13.40 34.97
N GLY A 426 -11.79 -12.92 34.43
CA GLY A 426 -12.69 -11.96 35.08
C GLY A 426 -12.86 -10.66 34.29
N PHE A 427 -12.77 -9.51 34.96
CA PHE A 427 -13.17 -8.22 34.37
C PHE A 427 -12.04 -7.19 34.47
N LEU A 428 -11.65 -6.60 33.35
CA LEU A 428 -10.77 -5.44 33.26
C LEU A 428 -9.40 -5.63 33.94
N ASN A 429 -8.89 -6.87 34.00
CA ASN A 429 -7.55 -7.12 34.50
C ASN A 429 -6.49 -6.74 33.45
N SER A 430 -5.31 -6.31 33.87
CA SER A 430 -4.19 -5.97 33.00
C SER A 430 -2.89 -6.64 33.45
N GLY A 431 -2.15 -7.21 32.51
CA GLY A 431 -0.93 -7.99 32.75
C GLY A 431 -1.21 -9.48 32.66
N ASN A 432 -0.64 -10.33 33.52
CA ASN A 432 -0.67 -11.79 33.30
C ASN A 432 -1.18 -12.59 34.51
N ILE A 433 -1.96 -13.64 34.25
CA ILE A 433 -2.39 -14.64 35.23
C ILE A 433 -3.19 -14.01 36.39
N ASN A 434 -3.93 -12.93 36.12
CA ASN A 434 -4.78 -12.30 37.12
C ASN A 434 -6.18 -12.92 37.11
N THR A 435 -6.75 -13.18 38.29
CA THR A 435 -8.12 -13.64 38.45
C THR A 435 -8.94 -12.64 39.27
N GLY A 436 -10.07 -12.20 38.74
CA GLY A 436 -10.99 -11.29 39.43
C GLY A 436 -11.21 -10.00 38.66
N TRP A 437 -11.21 -8.86 39.34
CA TRP A 437 -11.69 -7.59 38.78
C TRP A 437 -10.63 -6.50 38.92
N VAL A 438 -10.35 -5.78 37.84
CA VAL A 438 -9.49 -4.58 37.81
C VAL A 438 -8.11 -4.76 38.48
N ASN A 439 -7.55 -5.97 38.48
CA ASN A 439 -6.17 -6.18 38.94
C ASN A 439 -5.18 -5.78 37.85
N THR A 440 -4.05 -5.19 38.23
CA THR A 440 -2.95 -4.85 37.30
C THR A 440 -1.67 -5.60 37.66
N THR A 441 -0.70 -5.64 36.75
CA THR A 441 0.54 -6.44 36.87
C THR A 441 0.26 -7.95 36.80
N ASN A 442 0.82 -8.80 37.65
CA ASN A 442 0.73 -10.24 37.45
C ASN A 442 0.29 -11.01 38.71
N THR A 443 -0.28 -12.19 38.46
CA THR A 443 -0.58 -13.26 39.44
C THR A 443 -1.47 -12.82 40.61
N ASN A 444 -2.31 -11.81 40.41
CA ASN A 444 -3.24 -11.34 41.44
C ASN A 444 -4.56 -12.11 41.43
N VAL A 445 -5.12 -12.33 42.61
CA VAL A 445 -6.46 -12.91 42.79
C VAL A 445 -7.33 -11.96 43.63
N GLY A 446 -8.44 -11.48 43.07
CA GLY A 446 -9.41 -10.64 43.80
C GLY A 446 -9.73 -9.34 43.07
N PHE A 447 -9.75 -8.21 43.77
CA PHE A 447 -10.25 -6.93 43.23
C PHE A 447 -9.23 -5.80 43.39
N GLY A 448 -8.88 -5.12 42.31
CA GLY A 448 -8.16 -3.83 42.38
C GLY A 448 -6.75 -3.91 42.94
N ASN A 449 -6.11 -5.08 42.91
CA ASN A 449 -4.72 -5.20 43.34
C ASN A 449 -3.80 -4.63 42.24
N SER A 450 -2.83 -3.80 42.63
CA SER A 450 -1.91 -3.12 41.69
C SER A 450 -0.45 -3.56 41.77
N GLY A 451 -0.04 -4.24 42.85
CA GLY A 451 1.23 -4.96 42.90
C GLY A 451 1.10 -6.40 42.38
N HIS A 452 2.19 -7.16 42.39
CA HIS A 452 2.23 -8.57 41.94
C HIS A 452 1.81 -9.55 43.05
N GLY A 453 1.21 -10.69 42.69
CA GLY A 453 1.09 -11.85 43.60
C GLY A 453 0.14 -11.67 44.78
N ASN A 454 -0.75 -10.68 44.72
CA ASN A 454 -1.67 -10.38 45.81
C ASN A 454 -2.93 -11.23 45.77
N VAL A 455 -3.46 -11.57 46.95
CA VAL A 455 -4.77 -12.20 47.12
C VAL A 455 -5.66 -11.31 47.97
N GLY A 456 -6.78 -10.82 47.43
CA GLY A 456 -7.76 -10.01 48.14
C GLY A 456 -8.09 -8.70 47.42
N PHE A 457 -8.16 -7.59 48.15
CA PHE A 457 -8.73 -6.33 47.67
C PHE A 457 -7.75 -5.17 47.82
N TRP A 458 -7.53 -4.39 46.76
CA TRP A 458 -6.82 -3.12 46.81
C TRP A 458 -5.39 -3.16 47.38
N ASN A 459 -4.71 -4.31 47.30
CA ASN A 459 -3.31 -4.39 47.73
C ASN A 459 -2.41 -3.74 46.66
N ALA A 460 -1.55 -2.83 47.10
CA ALA A 460 -0.67 -2.06 46.22
C ALA A 460 0.76 -2.60 46.18
N GLY A 461 1.27 -3.17 47.29
CA GLY A 461 2.57 -3.83 47.30
C GLY A 461 2.51 -5.26 46.74
N ALA A 462 3.59 -6.00 46.88
CA ALA A 462 3.70 -7.37 46.33
C ALA A 462 3.40 -8.45 47.37
N ASP A 463 2.85 -9.58 46.91
CA ASP A 463 2.68 -10.82 47.66
C ASP A 463 1.86 -10.67 48.96
N ASN A 464 0.87 -9.78 48.95
CA ASN A 464 -0.01 -9.54 50.10
C ASN A 464 -1.26 -10.43 50.08
N VAL A 465 -1.76 -10.75 51.27
CA VAL A 465 -3.06 -11.42 51.46
C VAL A 465 -3.97 -10.55 52.32
N GLY A 466 -5.09 -10.09 51.76
CA GLY A 466 -6.12 -9.34 52.49
C GLY A 466 -6.50 -8.03 51.81
N VAL A 467 -6.60 -6.92 52.56
CA VAL A 467 -7.23 -5.68 52.09
C VAL A 467 -6.35 -4.44 52.25
N GLY A 468 -6.08 -3.72 51.16
CA GLY A 468 -5.49 -2.39 51.24
C GLY A 468 -4.07 -2.35 51.80
N ASN A 469 -3.30 -3.44 51.67
CA ASN A 469 -1.91 -3.47 52.10
C ASN A 469 -1.02 -2.72 51.08
N GLY A 470 -0.33 -1.68 51.52
CA GLY A 470 0.62 -0.90 50.71
C GLY A 470 2.03 -1.49 50.72
N GLY A 471 2.36 -2.23 51.77
CA GLY A 471 3.63 -2.95 51.95
C GLY A 471 3.76 -4.23 51.15
N GLY A 472 4.91 -4.92 51.22
CA GLY A 472 5.09 -6.27 50.68
C GLY A 472 4.87 -7.38 51.71
N PHE A 473 4.53 -8.60 51.26
CA PHE A 473 4.41 -9.80 52.10
C PHE A 473 3.51 -9.64 53.34
N ALA A 474 2.51 -8.76 53.27
CA ALA A 474 1.62 -8.48 54.40
C ALA A 474 0.39 -9.40 54.38
N VAL A 475 -0.07 -9.80 55.57
CA VAL A 475 -1.31 -10.57 55.75
C VAL A 475 -2.26 -9.78 56.66
N GLY A 476 -3.49 -9.51 56.22
CA GLY A 476 -4.47 -8.72 56.95
C GLY A 476 -4.85 -7.45 56.19
N ALA A 477 -4.97 -6.30 56.86
CA ALA A 477 -5.46 -5.10 56.20
C ALA A 477 -4.74 -3.80 56.57
N PHE A 478 -4.63 -2.90 55.59
CA PHE A 478 -4.10 -1.54 55.75
C PHE A 478 -2.69 -1.50 56.34
N ASN A 479 -1.88 -2.55 56.11
CA ASN A 479 -0.47 -2.55 56.49
C ASN A 479 0.37 -1.84 55.42
N SER A 480 1.19 -0.87 55.81
CA SER A 480 2.03 -0.08 54.92
C SER A 480 3.54 -0.26 55.15
N GLY A 481 3.93 -1.07 56.14
CA GLY A 481 5.34 -1.41 56.38
C GLY A 481 5.96 -2.14 55.20
N THR A 482 7.26 -1.94 54.97
CA THR A 482 7.95 -2.40 53.76
C THR A 482 7.82 -3.91 53.50
N SER A 483 7.82 -4.74 54.55
CA SER A 483 7.74 -6.19 54.40
C SER A 483 7.20 -6.92 55.64
N GLY A 484 6.36 -7.94 55.44
CA GLY A 484 6.19 -9.06 56.38
C GLY A 484 5.29 -8.81 57.59
N SER A 485 4.35 -7.87 57.50
CA SER A 485 3.47 -7.54 58.62
C SER A 485 2.17 -8.35 58.60
N VAL A 486 1.74 -8.86 59.75
CA VAL A 486 0.51 -9.64 59.92
C VAL A 486 -0.45 -8.91 60.86
N GLY A 487 -1.66 -8.58 60.43
CA GLY A 487 -2.69 -7.92 61.24
C GLY A 487 -3.24 -6.65 60.59
N LEU A 488 -3.55 -5.61 61.36
CA LEU A 488 -4.20 -4.39 60.85
C LEU A 488 -3.42 -3.11 61.12
N PHE A 489 -3.40 -2.18 60.15
CA PHE A 489 -2.87 -0.83 60.32
C PHE A 489 -1.41 -0.76 60.80
N ASN A 490 -0.58 -1.77 60.51
CA ASN A 490 0.84 -1.73 60.85
C ASN A 490 1.59 -0.92 59.78
N SER A 491 2.16 0.21 60.18
CA SER A 491 3.08 1.00 59.34
C SER A 491 4.53 0.51 59.44
N GLY A 492 4.82 -0.33 60.43
CA GLY A 492 6.11 -0.99 60.63
C GLY A 492 6.28 -2.28 59.84
N SER A 493 7.53 -2.68 59.61
CA SER A 493 7.91 -3.94 58.97
C SER A 493 7.93 -5.10 59.98
N SER A 494 7.70 -6.32 59.49
CA SER A 494 7.81 -7.58 60.24
C SER A 494 7.02 -7.60 61.54
N SER A 495 5.92 -6.84 61.60
CA SER A 495 5.15 -6.63 62.83
C SER A 495 3.87 -7.48 62.83
N VAL A 496 3.51 -8.04 63.98
CA VAL A 496 2.31 -8.87 64.17
C VAL A 496 1.34 -8.17 65.12
N GLY A 497 0.11 -7.91 64.69
CA GLY A 497 -0.94 -7.30 65.50
C GLY A 497 -1.51 -6.01 64.90
N PHE A 498 -1.71 -4.97 65.71
CA PHE A 498 -2.47 -3.79 65.31
C PHE A 498 -1.70 -2.49 65.56
N PHE A 499 -1.77 -1.54 64.63
CA PHE A 499 -1.22 -0.19 64.81
C PHE A 499 0.27 -0.13 65.19
N ASN A 500 1.06 -1.14 64.86
CA ASN A 500 2.50 -1.11 65.15
C ASN A 500 3.26 -0.30 64.09
N SER A 501 4.28 0.44 64.53
CA SER A 501 5.23 1.19 63.70
C SER A 501 6.66 0.79 64.05
N GLY A 502 7.63 0.96 63.15
CA GLY A 502 9.01 0.46 63.35
C GLY A 502 9.18 -1.00 62.91
N VAL A 503 10.05 -1.81 63.55
CA VAL A 503 10.41 -3.15 63.03
C VAL A 503 10.23 -4.26 64.05
N GLY A 504 9.55 -5.35 63.68
CA GLY A 504 9.54 -6.59 64.48
C GLY A 504 8.67 -6.54 65.73
N ASN A 505 7.65 -5.67 65.77
CA ASN A 505 6.80 -5.50 66.95
C ASN A 505 5.63 -6.49 66.96
N THR A 506 5.27 -7.01 68.13
CA THR A 506 4.13 -7.90 68.34
C THR A 506 3.13 -7.30 69.32
N GLY A 507 1.85 -7.22 68.96
CA GLY A 507 0.78 -6.71 69.84
C GLY A 507 0.11 -5.45 69.29
N PHE A 508 -0.20 -4.49 70.16
CA PHE A 508 -1.01 -3.32 69.81
C PHE A 508 -0.27 -2.00 70.04
N GLY A 509 -0.19 -1.16 69.01
CA GLY A 509 0.24 0.23 69.13
C GLY A 509 1.70 0.42 69.56
N ASN A 510 2.57 -0.55 69.29
CA ASN A 510 3.99 -0.42 69.63
C ASN A 510 4.74 0.37 68.52
N SER A 511 5.66 1.24 68.93
CA SER A 511 6.60 1.96 68.05
C SER A 511 8.04 1.54 68.35
N GLY A 512 8.99 1.79 67.44
CA GLY A 512 10.38 1.34 67.61
C GLY A 512 10.59 -0.12 67.20
N ASN A 513 11.54 -0.85 67.79
CA ASN A 513 11.92 -2.20 67.30
C ASN A 513 11.76 -3.33 68.33
N THR A 514 11.25 -4.48 67.90
CA THR A 514 11.25 -5.73 68.67
C THR A 514 10.47 -5.66 69.99
N ASN A 515 9.41 -4.85 70.04
CA ASN A 515 8.56 -4.70 71.20
C ASN A 515 7.39 -5.68 71.20
N THR A 516 7.08 -6.28 72.34
CA THR A 516 5.95 -7.21 72.54
C THR A 516 4.96 -6.67 73.57
N GLY A 517 3.68 -6.55 73.22
CA GLY A 517 2.59 -6.12 74.11
C GLY A 517 1.88 -4.86 73.64
N PHE A 518 1.62 -3.89 74.53
CA PHE A 518 0.72 -2.75 74.25
C PHE A 518 1.43 -1.40 74.44
N TRP A 519 1.39 -0.52 73.44
CA TRP A 519 1.87 0.87 73.54
C TRP A 519 3.33 1.02 74.01
N ASN A 520 4.20 0.07 73.67
CA ASN A 520 5.63 0.22 73.95
C ASN A 520 6.32 1.06 72.87
N SER A 521 7.33 1.81 73.24
CA SER A 521 8.19 2.62 72.36
C SER A 521 9.67 2.35 72.68
N GLY A 522 10.57 2.54 71.71
CA GLY A 522 12.00 2.19 71.86
C GLY A 522 12.30 0.75 71.41
N HIS A 523 13.27 0.05 72.01
CA HIS A 523 13.75 -1.24 71.53
C HIS A 523 13.62 -2.40 72.55
N VAL A 524 13.21 -3.59 72.09
CA VAL A 524 13.23 -4.85 72.87
C VAL A 524 12.44 -4.80 74.19
N ASN A 525 11.29 -4.12 74.20
CA ASN A 525 10.42 -4.04 75.37
C ASN A 525 9.35 -5.14 75.37
N THR A 526 9.00 -5.67 76.54
CA THR A 526 7.88 -6.60 76.73
C THR A 526 6.92 -6.10 77.81
N GLY A 527 5.62 -6.05 77.53
CA GLY A 527 4.59 -5.63 78.48
C GLY A 527 3.78 -4.44 77.96
N ALA A 528 3.48 -3.44 78.79
CA ALA A 528 2.60 -2.34 78.39
C ALA A 528 3.10 -0.95 78.80
N GLY A 529 3.04 0.01 77.86
CA GLY A 529 3.34 1.42 78.10
C GLY A 529 4.81 1.69 78.43
N ASN A 530 5.75 0.86 77.97
CA ASN A 530 7.17 1.08 78.20
C ASN A 530 7.78 2.05 77.15
N ALA A 531 8.75 2.85 77.55
CA ALA A 531 9.58 3.71 76.72
C ALA A 531 11.07 3.49 77.02
N GLY A 532 11.92 3.64 76.01
CA GLY A 532 13.34 3.28 76.09
C GLY A 532 13.60 1.83 75.66
N ASP A 533 14.74 1.28 76.07
CA ASP A 533 15.23 -0.01 75.60
C ASP A 533 15.25 -1.09 76.71
N VAL A 534 14.96 -2.35 76.32
CA VAL A 534 15.09 -3.58 77.12
C VAL A 534 14.21 -3.60 78.40
N ASN A 535 13.03 -3.00 78.38
CA ASN A 535 12.12 -3.01 79.53
C ASN A 535 11.18 -4.23 79.53
N THR A 536 10.93 -4.82 80.70
CA THR A 536 9.88 -5.82 80.89
C THR A 536 8.92 -5.36 82.00
N GLY A 537 7.62 -5.24 81.71
CA GLY A 537 6.60 -4.86 82.69
C GLY A 537 5.60 -3.79 82.23
N TYR A 538 5.07 -2.99 83.16
CA TYR A 538 4.09 -1.92 82.91
C TYR A 538 4.68 -0.54 83.23
N GLY A 539 4.68 0.39 82.28
CA GLY A 539 4.92 1.81 82.51
C GLY A 539 6.36 2.25 82.75
N SER A 540 7.37 1.50 82.30
CA SER A 540 8.78 1.92 82.42
C SER A 540 9.08 3.07 81.46
N ALA A 541 9.58 4.22 81.92
CA ALA A 541 9.81 5.40 81.08
C ALA A 541 11.27 5.61 80.63
N THR A 542 12.21 4.79 81.11
CA THR A 542 13.65 4.87 80.83
C THR A 542 14.24 3.47 80.72
N ASP A 543 15.32 3.31 79.96
CA ASP A 543 16.08 2.06 79.83
C ASP A 543 16.39 1.49 81.22
N THR A 544 15.69 0.43 81.62
CA THR A 544 15.98 -0.21 82.90
C THR A 544 17.30 -0.98 82.84
N GLY A 545 17.82 -1.29 81.64
CA GLY A 545 19.12 -1.92 81.42
C GLY A 545 19.34 -3.23 82.19
N ALA A 546 18.28 -3.77 82.79
CA ALA A 546 18.33 -4.77 83.83
C ALA A 546 17.33 -5.85 83.48
N THR A 547 17.76 -7.12 83.59
CA THR A 547 16.95 -8.33 83.43
C THR A 547 15.96 -8.50 84.59
N ASN A 548 15.21 -7.45 84.92
CA ASN A 548 14.22 -7.44 85.98
C ASN A 548 12.86 -7.84 85.43
N SER A 549 12.08 -8.61 86.20
CA SER A 549 10.72 -9.01 85.85
C SER A 549 9.78 -8.91 87.07
N GLY A 550 8.49 -8.65 86.85
CA GLY A 550 7.51 -8.45 87.93
C GLY A 550 7.28 -6.98 88.30
N PHE A 551 6.75 -6.71 89.50
CA PHE A 551 6.22 -5.38 89.88
C PHE A 551 7.00 -4.74 91.04
N GLY A 552 7.32 -3.45 90.94
CA GLY A 552 7.90 -2.68 92.05
C GLY A 552 9.34 -3.03 92.44
N ASN A 553 10.09 -3.72 91.57
CA ASN A 553 11.48 -4.10 91.85
C ASN A 553 12.46 -2.94 91.51
N THR A 554 13.52 -2.74 92.32
CA THR A 554 14.63 -1.81 92.05
C THR A 554 15.98 -2.55 92.11
N GLY A 555 16.91 -2.30 91.17
CA GLY A 555 18.22 -2.98 91.06
C GLY A 555 18.42 -3.71 89.72
N THR A 556 19.39 -4.62 89.61
CA THR A 556 19.69 -5.39 88.37
C THR A 556 19.59 -6.90 88.57
N GLY A 557 18.88 -7.62 87.69
CA GLY A 557 18.71 -9.08 87.78
C GLY A 557 17.64 -9.52 88.77
N THR A 558 16.60 -8.71 88.96
CA THR A 558 15.65 -8.83 90.08
C THR A 558 14.26 -9.26 89.61
N SER A 559 13.69 -10.32 90.19
CA SER A 559 12.39 -10.89 89.77
C SER A 559 11.38 -10.99 90.92
N GLY A 560 10.08 -10.95 90.63
CA GLY A 560 9.02 -11.07 91.65
C GLY A 560 8.37 -9.73 92.02
N PHE A 561 8.05 -9.49 93.29
CA PHE A 561 7.35 -8.27 93.72
C PHE A 561 8.11 -7.48 94.80
N ASN A 562 8.24 -6.17 94.61
CA ASN A 562 8.75 -5.19 95.59
C ASN A 562 10.16 -5.50 96.14
N ASN A 563 11.02 -6.15 95.36
CA ASN A 563 12.40 -6.46 95.75
C ASN A 563 13.34 -5.27 95.47
N HIS A 564 14.25 -4.96 96.39
CA HIS A 564 15.19 -3.82 96.31
C HIS A 564 16.64 -4.31 96.42
N GLY A 565 17.39 -4.36 95.32
CA GLY A 565 18.79 -4.83 95.23
C GLY A 565 19.06 -5.63 93.96
N ASN A 566 20.27 -6.16 93.80
CA ASN A 566 20.72 -6.87 92.59
C ASN A 566 20.66 -8.40 92.74
N SER A 567 20.29 -9.12 91.68
CA SER A 567 20.20 -10.59 91.63
C SER A 567 19.25 -11.18 92.68
N THR A 568 18.14 -10.48 92.97
CA THR A 568 17.22 -10.81 94.06
C THR A 568 15.89 -11.34 93.52
N SER A 569 15.28 -12.36 94.15
CA SER A 569 14.01 -12.94 93.68
C SER A 569 13.00 -13.21 94.80
N GLY A 570 11.70 -13.17 94.47
CA GLY A 570 10.62 -13.49 95.41
C GLY A 570 9.78 -12.28 95.81
N TRP A 571 9.48 -12.08 97.10
CA TRP A 571 8.61 -11.01 97.62
C TRP A 571 9.32 -10.16 98.66
N GLU A 572 9.33 -8.83 98.48
CA GLU A 572 9.75 -7.84 99.49
C GLU A 572 11.17 -8.02 100.07
N ASN A 573 12.10 -8.61 99.31
CA ASN A 573 13.49 -8.74 99.75
C ASN A 573 14.27 -7.43 99.51
N THR A 574 15.07 -7.00 100.48
CA THR A 574 15.93 -5.80 100.41
C THR A 574 17.40 -6.19 100.58
N GLY A 575 18.21 -6.11 99.53
CA GLY A 575 19.62 -6.51 99.48
C GLY A 575 19.96 -7.28 98.21
N ASN A 576 21.21 -7.71 98.06
CA ASN A 576 21.72 -8.36 96.85
C ASN A 576 21.78 -9.89 97.00
N SER A 577 21.50 -10.62 95.92
CA SER A 577 21.55 -12.09 95.85
C SER A 577 20.68 -12.77 96.90
N SER A 578 19.47 -12.25 97.11
CA SER A 578 18.54 -12.78 98.11
C SER A 578 17.31 -13.39 97.44
N GLU A 579 16.91 -14.59 97.84
CA GLU A 579 15.74 -15.30 97.34
C GLU A 579 14.75 -15.65 98.45
N GLY A 580 13.45 -15.47 98.20
CA GLY A 580 12.37 -15.87 99.13
C GLY A 580 11.48 -14.71 99.52
N TYR A 581 11.15 -14.54 100.80
CA TYR A 581 10.18 -13.55 101.28
C TYR A 581 10.77 -12.66 102.39
N GLY A 582 10.72 -11.34 102.23
CA GLY A 582 10.98 -10.35 103.29
C GLY A 582 12.39 -10.35 103.87
N ASN A 583 13.39 -10.87 103.16
CA ASN A 583 14.79 -10.92 103.62
C ASN A 583 15.44 -9.52 103.55
N VAL A 584 16.22 -9.13 104.56
CA VAL A 584 16.93 -7.82 104.63
C VAL A 584 18.44 -8.01 104.76
N GLY A 585 19.18 -7.76 103.69
CA GLY A 585 20.63 -7.91 103.56
C GLY A 585 21.02 -8.85 102.41
N ASN A 586 22.29 -9.26 102.33
CA ASN A 586 22.84 -9.90 101.14
C ASN A 586 22.96 -11.44 101.25
N PHE A 587 22.83 -12.15 100.13
CA PHE A 587 23.05 -13.61 100.01
C PHE A 587 22.10 -14.45 100.86
N GLN A 588 20.82 -14.06 100.96
CA GLN A 588 19.87 -14.71 101.86
C GLN A 588 18.89 -15.60 101.10
N THR A 589 18.61 -16.79 101.62
CA THR A 589 17.61 -17.71 101.06
C THR A 589 16.56 -18.06 102.11
N GLY A 590 15.28 -17.79 101.86
CA GLY A 590 14.17 -18.21 102.73
C GLY A 590 13.26 -17.06 103.19
N PHE A 591 12.84 -17.05 104.45
CA PHE A 591 11.77 -16.17 104.95
C PHE A 591 12.26 -15.26 106.08
N GLN A 592 12.17 -13.94 105.88
CA GLN A 592 12.44 -12.88 106.86
C GLN A 592 13.78 -13.03 107.60
N ASN A 593 14.84 -13.40 106.89
CA ASN A 593 16.19 -13.34 107.43
C ASN A 593 16.72 -11.90 107.41
N THR A 594 17.69 -11.57 108.26
CA THR A 594 18.36 -10.25 108.29
C THR A 594 19.88 -10.36 108.41
N ASN A 595 20.59 -9.31 107.97
CA ASN A 595 22.06 -9.18 107.86
C ASN A 595 22.68 -9.88 106.63
N GLY A 596 23.12 -11.15 106.67
CA GLY A 596 23.65 -11.76 105.44
C GLY A 596 24.00 -13.24 105.44
N ARG A 597 24.00 -13.88 104.26
CA ARG A 597 24.35 -15.29 104.06
C ARG A 597 23.50 -16.30 104.85
N ASN A 598 22.26 -15.93 105.17
CA ASN A 598 21.39 -16.79 105.97
C ASN A 598 20.50 -17.68 105.08
N THR A 599 20.29 -18.93 105.50
CA THR A 599 19.38 -19.88 104.87
C THR A 599 18.33 -20.37 105.86
N GLY A 600 17.04 -20.17 105.54
CA GLY A 600 15.92 -20.66 106.36
C GLY A 600 14.97 -19.54 106.79
N PHE A 601 14.50 -19.56 108.04
CA PHE A 601 13.41 -18.70 108.51
C PHE A 601 13.84 -17.84 109.70
N PHE A 602 13.60 -16.53 109.66
CA PHE A 602 13.78 -15.59 110.78
C PHE A 602 15.20 -15.53 111.37
N ASN A 603 16.24 -15.92 110.63
CA ASN A 603 17.62 -15.82 111.13
C ASN A 603 18.11 -14.37 111.07
N SER A 604 18.70 -13.87 112.16
CA SER A 604 19.22 -12.51 112.29
C SER A 604 20.71 -12.55 112.63
N GLY A 605 21.57 -12.49 111.61
CA GLY A 605 23.01 -12.72 111.78
C GLY A 605 23.74 -13.03 110.48
N ILE A 606 24.93 -13.63 110.56
CA ILE A 606 25.73 -13.94 109.36
C ILE A 606 25.94 -15.46 109.24
N ASN A 607 25.77 -16.04 108.05
CA ASN A 607 25.96 -17.48 107.78
C ASN A 607 25.10 -18.42 108.66
N GLY A 608 23.90 -17.99 109.05
CA GLY A 608 22.97 -18.79 109.84
C GLY A 608 22.17 -19.76 108.96
N VAL A 609 22.03 -21.02 109.36
CA VAL A 609 21.20 -22.02 108.65
C VAL A 609 20.14 -22.58 109.59
N GLY A 610 18.85 -22.45 109.26
CA GLY A 610 17.74 -23.02 110.02
C GLY A 610 16.69 -21.98 110.43
N PHE A 611 16.25 -22.00 111.69
CA PHE A 611 15.12 -21.21 112.17
C PHE A 611 15.53 -20.31 113.34
N SER A 612 15.22 -19.01 113.27
CA SER A 612 15.33 -18.05 114.37
C SER A 612 16.72 -17.94 115.03
N ASN A 613 17.80 -18.26 114.32
CA ASN A 613 19.15 -18.12 114.87
C ASN A 613 19.58 -16.64 114.92
N THR A 614 20.32 -16.24 115.95
CA THR A 614 20.92 -14.90 116.11
C THR A 614 22.43 -15.01 116.28
N GLY A 615 23.23 -14.21 115.56
CA GLY A 615 24.71 -14.30 115.60
C GLY A 615 25.36 -14.93 114.36
N ASN A 616 26.63 -15.35 114.45
CA ASN A 616 27.40 -15.80 113.28
C ASN A 616 27.52 -17.34 113.20
N LEU A 617 27.47 -17.95 112.01
CA LEU A 617 27.71 -19.38 111.76
C LEU A 617 26.85 -20.35 112.59
N ASN A 618 25.64 -19.96 112.96
CA ASN A 618 24.73 -20.79 113.74
C ASN A 618 23.90 -21.72 112.86
N ILE A 619 23.82 -23.01 113.20
CA ILE A 619 23.04 -24.01 112.45
C ILE A 619 22.00 -24.66 113.37
N GLY A 620 20.72 -24.59 113.01
CA GLY A 620 19.63 -25.26 113.74
C GLY A 620 18.50 -24.30 114.13
N PHE A 621 17.99 -24.39 115.36
CA PHE A 621 16.78 -23.68 115.79
C PHE A 621 17.06 -22.79 117.01
N SER A 622 16.78 -21.49 116.91
CA SER A 622 16.86 -20.50 117.99
C SER A 622 18.20 -20.43 118.71
N ASN A 623 19.32 -20.72 118.04
CA ASN A 623 20.65 -20.50 118.65
C ASN A 623 20.97 -19.00 118.67
N GLY A 624 21.65 -18.52 119.72
CA GLY A 624 22.04 -17.13 119.93
C GLY A 624 23.51 -16.99 120.36
N GLY A 625 24.02 -15.76 120.36
CA GLY A 625 25.36 -15.45 120.86
C GLY A 625 26.32 -14.98 119.76
N THR A 626 27.62 -15.19 119.97
CA THR A 626 28.68 -14.61 119.13
C THR A 626 28.93 -15.42 117.86
N VAL A 627 29.18 -16.74 117.96
CA VAL A 627 29.54 -17.58 116.81
C VAL A 627 29.29 -19.07 117.00
N GLY A 628 29.00 -19.81 115.92
CA GLY A 628 29.35 -21.22 115.76
C GLY A 628 28.47 -22.24 116.50
N ASN A 629 27.27 -21.88 116.94
CA ASN A 629 26.42 -22.80 117.67
C ASN A 629 25.64 -23.74 116.73
N VAL A 630 25.61 -25.03 117.02
CA VAL A 630 24.90 -26.06 116.24
C VAL A 630 23.88 -26.81 117.09
N GLY A 631 22.60 -26.78 116.71
CA GLY A 631 21.51 -27.50 117.38
C GLY A 631 20.35 -26.60 117.78
N PHE A 632 19.85 -26.70 119.01
CA PHE A 632 18.61 -26.07 119.45
C PHE A 632 18.84 -25.16 120.68
N MET A 633 18.50 -23.88 120.59
CA MET A 633 18.47 -22.95 121.73
C MET A 633 19.79 -22.80 122.50
N ASN A 634 20.94 -22.96 121.83
CA ASN A 634 22.24 -22.67 122.46
C ASN A 634 22.53 -21.16 122.48
N MET A 635 23.17 -20.63 123.54
CA MET A 635 23.52 -19.21 123.69
C MET A 635 25.02 -19.03 124.00
N GLY A 636 25.77 -18.40 123.11
CA GLY A 636 27.18 -18.07 123.33
C GLY A 636 28.05 -18.40 122.11
N ALA A 637 29.18 -19.08 122.31
CA ALA A 637 30.16 -19.38 121.27
C ALA A 637 30.41 -20.89 121.12
N ASP A 638 30.37 -21.42 119.90
CA ASP A 638 30.80 -22.76 119.51
C ASP A 638 30.15 -23.90 120.33
N ASN A 639 28.88 -23.74 120.74
CA ASN A 639 28.17 -24.79 121.46
C ASN A 639 27.46 -25.75 120.50
N SER A 640 27.36 -27.03 120.87
CA SER A 640 26.65 -28.05 120.10
C SER A 640 25.62 -28.82 120.94
N GLY A 641 24.43 -29.10 120.40
CA GLY A 641 23.38 -29.82 121.11
C GLY A 641 22.18 -28.91 121.46
N TYR A 642 21.63 -29.01 122.67
CA TYR A 642 20.41 -28.28 123.04
C TYR A 642 20.58 -27.49 124.34
N GLY A 643 20.16 -26.22 124.36
CA GLY A 643 20.02 -25.41 125.56
C GLY A 643 21.33 -25.02 126.26
N ASN A 644 22.49 -25.16 125.61
CA ASN A 644 23.77 -24.83 126.25
C ASN A 644 24.00 -23.31 126.31
N THR A 645 24.63 -22.80 127.37
CA THR A 645 25.02 -21.39 127.53
C THR A 645 26.52 -21.24 127.79
N GLY A 646 27.21 -20.29 127.14
CA GLY A 646 28.65 -20.09 127.30
C GLY A 646 29.47 -20.52 126.08
N THR A 647 30.65 -21.11 126.26
CA THR A 647 31.63 -21.33 125.16
C THR A 647 32.06 -22.80 125.03
N LEU A 648 32.10 -23.36 123.83
CA LEU A 648 32.61 -24.72 123.53
C LEU A 648 31.89 -25.85 124.29
N ASN A 649 30.60 -25.70 124.62
CA ASN A 649 29.86 -26.75 125.31
C ASN A 649 29.22 -27.72 124.31
N SER A 650 29.10 -29.00 124.66
CA SER A 650 28.42 -30.03 123.85
C SER A 650 27.42 -30.85 124.66
N GLY A 651 26.25 -31.15 124.10
CA GLY A 651 25.22 -31.96 124.77
C GLY A 651 24.00 -31.15 125.22
N TRP A 652 23.48 -31.39 126.42
CA TRP A 652 22.19 -30.86 126.88
C TRP A 652 22.32 -29.93 128.09
N ASN A 653 21.81 -28.70 127.98
CA ASN A 653 21.66 -27.72 129.08
C ASN A 653 22.94 -27.40 129.89
N ASN A 654 24.13 -27.45 129.28
CA ASN A 654 25.37 -27.09 129.97
C ASN A 654 25.56 -25.57 130.00
N SER A 655 26.07 -25.02 131.10
CA SER A 655 26.43 -23.61 131.27
C SER A 655 27.92 -23.46 131.62
N GLY A 656 28.63 -22.51 131.00
CA GLY A 656 30.05 -22.24 131.27
C GLY A 656 30.97 -22.50 130.06
N THR A 657 32.15 -23.09 130.26
CA THR A 657 33.16 -23.21 129.19
C THR A 657 33.72 -24.62 129.01
N ASN A 658 33.72 -25.15 127.79
CA ASN A 658 34.32 -26.43 127.42
C ASN A 658 33.76 -27.64 128.20
N SER A 659 32.43 -27.68 128.38
CA SER A 659 31.73 -28.76 129.08
C SER A 659 30.98 -29.68 128.11
N SER A 660 30.97 -30.99 128.36
CA SER A 660 30.31 -32.01 127.53
C SER A 660 29.35 -32.89 128.34
N GLY A 661 28.22 -33.29 127.76
CA GLY A 661 27.24 -34.15 128.42
C GLY A 661 25.96 -33.41 128.83
N ASN A 662 25.49 -33.55 130.07
CA ASN A 662 24.17 -33.04 130.49
C ASN A 662 24.20 -32.26 131.81
N ASN A 663 23.55 -31.09 131.84
CA ASN A 663 23.25 -30.24 133.00
C ASN A 663 24.46 -29.67 133.79
N HIS A 664 25.62 -29.49 133.15
CA HIS A 664 26.80 -28.93 133.81
C HIS A 664 26.72 -27.42 134.02
N ALA A 665 27.37 -26.90 135.07
CA ALA A 665 27.52 -25.48 135.36
C ALA A 665 28.95 -25.15 135.80
N GLY A 666 29.81 -24.75 134.87
CA GLY A 666 31.23 -24.47 135.13
C GLY A 666 32.13 -24.69 133.91
N ALA A 667 33.43 -24.89 134.17
CA ALA A 667 34.46 -25.08 133.14
C ALA A 667 34.99 -26.52 133.11
N HIS A 668 35.22 -27.06 131.91
CA HIS A 668 35.89 -28.35 131.67
C HIS A 668 35.22 -29.58 132.30
N GLN A 669 33.88 -29.64 132.27
CA GLN A 669 33.12 -30.78 132.82
C GLN A 669 32.77 -31.79 131.72
N SER A 670 32.63 -33.08 132.05
CA SER A 670 32.23 -34.12 131.10
C SER A 670 31.34 -35.18 131.74
N GLY A 671 30.33 -35.68 131.03
CA GLY A 671 29.49 -36.81 131.44
C GLY A 671 28.05 -36.43 131.81
N PHE A 672 27.28 -37.37 132.35
CA PHE A 672 25.89 -37.13 132.80
C PHE A 672 25.86 -36.69 134.26
N GLN A 673 25.37 -35.49 134.55
CA GLN A 673 24.85 -35.17 135.88
C GLN A 673 23.36 -35.58 135.94
N PRO A 674 22.94 -36.31 137.00
CA PRO A 674 21.53 -36.66 137.23
C PRO A 674 20.59 -35.45 137.27
#